data_AF-A0A452V5Q5-F1
#
_entry.id   AF-A0A452V5Q5-F1
#
_cell.length_a   1.000
_cell.length_b   1.000
_cell.length_c   1.000
_cell.angle_alpha   90.00
_cell.angle_beta   90.00
_cell.angle_gamma   90.00
#
_symmetry.space_group_name_H-M   'P 1'
#
loop_
_entity.id
_entity.type
_entity.pdbx_description
1 polymer ?
#
loop_
_entity_poly.entity_id
_entity_poly.type
_entity_poly.pdbx_seq_one_letter_code
_entity_poly.pdbx_strand_id
1 'polypeptide(L)'
;METSFSLLPRRTIDGVTYPGNVKEKEVAKKQYEKAVSQGKTAGLVKASGRKLEKFTVSVNVAAGSKVTFELTYEELLKRHKGKYELYLKVQPKQLVKHFEIEADIYEPQGISTLDAEASFITNDLLGSALSKSFSGKKGRVSFKPSMDQQRSCPTCTDSLLHGDFIITYDVNRESPANVQIVNGYFVHFFAPQGLPVVPKSVVFVIDVSGSMHGRKMEQTKDALLKILDDMKEEDYLNIILFSGDVTIWRDNLVQATPENIQEARTFVKNIHDQGMTNINDGLMRAINMLNKAREEHRVPERSTSIVIMLTDGDANVGESRPEKIQENVRNAIGGKFPLYNLGFGNNLNYNFLESMALENQGLARRIYEDSDANLQLQGFYEEVANPLLTGVEVEYPENAIQDLTQNAYQHFYDGSEIVVAGRLLDEDMNNFKADVKGHGATNDLTFTEEVDMKEMEKALKEQDYIFGNYIERLWAYLTIEQLLEKRKNAHGEEKENLTAQALDLSLKYHFVTPLTSMVVTKPEDNEDQTAIADKPGEGVWDGVCCEHHSRQRSRRSRDLHCSPVTIPFSDVPSVDGDPHFIIQVPQKDDAICFNIDEDPGTVLRLILDPVTGLTVNGQIIGEKGGSSDSKTRKTYFGKLGIANAHMDFRMEVTPDKIILWNGAAQSTFALPPDGVTFVVVLHQVWKKHPVHQDFLGFYVVDSHRMSAQTHGLLGQFFHPFDFEVSDIHPGSDPTKPDATMVVKNHRLTVTRGSQKDYRKDVSIGTKVACWFVHDNGEGLIDGVHSDYIVPELF
;
A
#
# COMPACT_ATOMS: atom_id res chain seq x y z
N MET A 1 -8.00 -1.09 -6.63
CA MET A 1 -8.43 -2.45 -6.24
C MET A 1 -7.33 -3.43 -6.55
N GLU A 2 -6.85 -4.17 -5.54
CA GLU A 2 -5.96 -5.32 -5.74
C GLU A 2 -6.77 -6.45 -6.43
N THR A 3 -6.23 -6.99 -7.52
CA THR A 3 -6.95 -7.75 -8.57
C THR A 3 -7.28 -9.20 -8.22
N SER A 4 -6.82 -9.74 -7.10
CA SER A 4 -7.08 -11.12 -6.70
C SER A 4 -8.24 -11.19 -5.70
N PHE A 5 -9.15 -12.16 -5.85
CA PHE A 5 -10.33 -12.28 -4.98
C PHE A 5 -10.60 -13.69 -4.47
N SER A 6 -10.10 -14.77 -5.08
CA SER A 6 -10.24 -16.10 -4.46
C SER A 6 -8.99 -16.43 -3.66
N LEU A 7 -9.17 -16.96 -2.45
CA LEU A 7 -8.12 -17.61 -1.68
C LEU A 7 -8.78 -18.89 -1.16
N LEU A 8 -8.41 -20.08 -1.63
CA LEU A 8 -8.85 -21.36 -1.07
C LEU A 8 -7.64 -22.02 -0.39
N PRO A 9 -7.32 -21.67 0.87
CA PRO A 9 -6.37 -22.37 1.67
C PRO A 9 -6.94 -23.74 2.03
N ARG A 10 -6.15 -24.78 1.75
CA ARG A 10 -6.35 -26.12 2.28
C ARG A 10 -5.19 -26.44 3.18
N ARG A 11 -5.49 -27.00 4.34
CA ARG A 11 -4.47 -27.50 5.27
C ARG A 11 -4.64 -29.00 5.38
N THR A 12 -3.56 -29.75 5.16
CA THR A 12 -3.56 -31.20 5.39
C THR A 12 -2.60 -31.53 6.52
N ILE A 13 -3.09 -32.17 7.58
CA ILE A 13 -2.30 -32.67 8.71
C ILE A 13 -2.44 -34.18 8.75
N ASP A 14 -1.32 -34.89 8.60
CA ASP A 14 -1.27 -36.37 8.70
C ASP A 14 -2.35 -37.08 7.85
N GLY A 15 -2.66 -36.53 6.67
CA GLY A 15 -3.64 -37.07 5.72
C GLY A 15 -5.07 -36.54 5.84
N VAL A 16 -5.39 -35.72 6.85
CA VAL A 16 -6.71 -35.08 7.01
C VAL A 16 -6.70 -33.66 6.45
N THR A 17 -7.54 -33.38 5.45
CA THR A 17 -7.65 -32.07 4.80
C THR A 17 -8.75 -31.22 5.42
N TYR A 18 -8.41 -29.97 5.75
CA TYR A 18 -9.29 -28.95 6.31
C TYR A 18 -9.49 -27.84 5.27
N PRO A 19 -10.70 -27.69 4.69
CA PRO A 19 -10.99 -26.64 3.73
C PRO A 19 -11.25 -25.29 4.42
N GLY A 20 -10.85 -24.20 3.77
CA GLY A 20 -11.32 -22.85 4.10
C GLY A 20 -12.76 -22.62 3.65
N ASN A 21 -13.60 -22.11 4.55
CA ASN A 21 -14.99 -21.76 4.28
C ASN A 21 -15.13 -20.23 4.17
N VAL A 22 -15.61 -19.72 3.03
CA VAL A 22 -15.97 -18.30 2.89
C VAL A 22 -17.26 -18.02 3.66
N LYS A 23 -17.25 -16.95 4.43
CA LYS A 23 -18.38 -16.45 5.22
C LYS A 23 -18.47 -14.93 5.05
N GLU A 24 -19.58 -14.36 5.53
CA GLU A 24 -19.69 -12.92 5.67
C GLU A 24 -18.60 -12.39 6.62
N LYS A 25 -18.04 -11.22 6.30
CA LYS A 25 -16.90 -10.63 7.01
C LYS A 25 -17.10 -10.49 8.51
N GLU A 26 -18.25 -9.98 8.93
CA GLU A 26 -18.57 -9.80 10.35
C GLU A 26 -18.71 -11.13 11.11
N VAL A 27 -19.22 -12.16 10.42
CA VAL A 27 -19.36 -13.51 11.01
C VAL A 27 -17.99 -14.17 11.17
N ALA A 28 -17.12 -14.05 10.17
CA ALA A 28 -15.76 -14.54 10.24
C ALA A 28 -14.97 -13.81 11.33
N LYS A 29 -14.99 -12.48 11.38
CA LYS A 29 -14.27 -11.68 12.38
C LYS A 29 -14.62 -12.07 13.82
N LYS A 30 -15.92 -12.27 14.12
CA LYS A 30 -16.35 -12.78 15.43
C LYS A 30 -15.78 -14.16 15.76
N GLN A 31 -15.67 -15.04 14.76
CA GLN A 31 -15.03 -16.36 14.92
C GLN A 31 -13.52 -16.26 15.14
N TYR A 32 -12.86 -15.25 14.55
CA TYR A 32 -11.42 -14.98 14.74
C TYR A 32 -11.13 -14.51 16.15
N GLU A 33 -11.81 -13.47 16.60
CA GLU A 33 -11.62 -12.88 17.92
C GLU A 33 -11.87 -13.91 19.03
N LYS A 34 -12.88 -14.77 18.85
CA LYS A 34 -13.15 -15.91 19.74
C LYS A 34 -12.02 -16.94 19.74
N ALA A 35 -11.44 -17.28 18.59
CA ALA A 35 -10.35 -18.27 18.53
C ALA A 35 -9.03 -17.74 19.09
N VAL A 36 -8.69 -16.47 18.82
CA VAL A 36 -7.48 -15.82 19.34
C VAL A 36 -7.55 -15.67 20.86
N SER A 37 -8.69 -15.24 21.41
CA SER A 37 -8.89 -15.13 22.87
C SER A 37 -8.80 -16.48 23.60
N GLN A 38 -8.98 -17.60 22.89
CA GLN A 38 -8.82 -18.95 23.40
C GLN A 38 -7.40 -19.53 23.19
N GLY A 39 -6.44 -18.73 22.70
CA GLY A 39 -5.06 -19.16 22.45
C GLY A 39 -4.91 -20.14 21.29
N LYS A 40 -5.90 -20.19 20.38
CA LYS A 40 -5.95 -21.16 19.28
C LYS A 40 -5.25 -20.64 18.03
N THR A 41 -4.87 -21.56 17.15
CA THR A 41 -4.23 -21.26 15.85
C THR A 41 -5.17 -20.44 14.97
N ALA A 42 -4.74 -19.24 14.57
CA ALA A 42 -5.49 -18.36 13.69
C ALA A 42 -4.61 -17.83 12.53
N GLY A 43 -5.23 -17.64 11.36
CA GLY A 43 -4.64 -17.00 10.19
C GLY A 43 -5.10 -15.55 10.09
N LEU A 44 -4.31 -14.70 9.43
CA LEU A 44 -4.71 -13.33 9.10
C LEU A 44 -4.09 -12.90 7.77
N VAL A 45 -4.91 -12.30 6.92
CA VAL A 45 -4.45 -11.62 5.69
C VAL A 45 -4.35 -10.13 6.00
N LYS A 46 -3.20 -9.54 5.63
CA LYS A 46 -2.92 -8.11 5.79
C LYS A 46 -2.32 -7.60 4.50
N ALA A 47 -2.66 -6.38 4.09
CA ALA A 47 -1.98 -5.70 2.99
C ALA A 47 -0.46 -5.65 3.25
N SER A 48 0.36 -5.85 2.21
CA SER A 48 1.82 -5.88 2.31
C SER A 48 2.47 -5.33 1.04
N GLY A 49 2.62 -4.01 0.99
CA GLY A 49 3.18 -3.29 -0.15
C GLY A 49 2.10 -2.57 -0.95
N ARG A 50 2.42 -2.20 -2.20
CA ARG A 50 1.54 -1.40 -3.07
C ARG A 50 0.60 -2.23 -3.95
N LYS A 51 1.00 -3.45 -4.31
CA LYS A 51 0.30 -4.35 -5.25
C LYS A 51 0.05 -5.75 -4.64
N LEU A 52 0.33 -5.95 -3.35
CA LEU A 52 0.40 -7.28 -2.76
C LEU A 52 -0.26 -7.31 -1.39
N GLU A 53 -0.95 -8.41 -1.13
CA GLU A 53 -1.40 -8.80 0.20
C GLU A 53 -0.46 -9.88 0.77
N LYS A 54 -0.19 -9.82 2.08
CA LYS A 54 0.56 -10.85 2.80
C LYS A 54 -0.39 -11.74 3.57
N PHE A 55 -0.44 -12.97 3.11
CA PHE A 55 -1.06 -14.09 3.81
C PHE A 55 -0.09 -14.64 4.87
N THR A 56 -0.46 -14.63 6.16
CA THR A 56 0.34 -15.25 7.22
C THR A 56 -0.52 -16.16 8.08
N VAL A 57 -0.06 -17.40 8.25
CA VAL A 57 -0.67 -18.38 9.14
C VAL A 57 0.40 -18.97 10.04
N SER A 58 0.18 -18.91 11.35
CA SER A 58 1.06 -19.50 12.36
C SER A 58 0.39 -20.72 12.95
N VAL A 59 1.07 -21.87 12.91
CA VAL A 59 0.50 -23.16 13.33
C VAL A 59 1.46 -23.89 14.26
N ASN A 60 0.93 -24.38 15.38
CA ASN A 60 1.66 -25.33 16.23
C ASN A 60 1.51 -26.74 15.65
N VAL A 61 2.65 -27.41 15.42
CA VAL A 61 2.72 -28.74 14.82
C VAL A 61 3.35 -29.73 15.81
N ALA A 62 2.78 -30.94 15.89
CA ALA A 62 3.33 -31.97 16.76
C ALA A 62 4.67 -32.49 16.22
N ALA A 63 5.54 -32.97 17.11
CA ALA A 63 6.82 -33.54 16.71
C ALA A 63 6.61 -34.74 15.77
N GLY A 64 7.36 -34.78 14.66
CA GLY A 64 7.26 -35.84 13.65
C GLY A 64 6.04 -35.76 12.72
N SER A 65 5.17 -34.76 12.86
CA SER A 65 4.01 -34.57 11.97
C SER A 65 4.40 -33.97 10.62
N LYS A 66 3.61 -34.28 9.58
CA LYS A 66 3.74 -33.65 8.26
C LYS A 66 2.55 -32.73 8.02
N VAL A 67 2.83 -31.46 7.77
CA VAL A 67 1.81 -30.46 7.44
C VAL A 67 2.03 -29.95 6.02
N THR A 68 0.95 -29.92 5.25
CA THR A 68 0.92 -29.34 3.91
C THR A 68 -0.02 -28.15 3.92
N PHE A 69 0.47 -27.02 3.42
CA PHE A 69 -0.30 -25.81 3.17
C PHE A 69 -0.45 -25.66 1.67
N GLU A 70 -1.69 -25.48 1.23
CA GLU A 70 -2.04 -25.21 -0.17
C GLU A 70 -2.86 -23.93 -0.15
N LEU A 71 -2.55 -22.98 -1.04
CA LEU A 71 -3.30 -21.74 -1.20
C LEU A 71 -3.57 -21.56 -2.69
N THR A 72 -4.84 -21.60 -3.07
CA THR A 72 -5.27 -21.31 -4.44
C THR A 72 -5.80 -19.90 -4.52
N TYR A 73 -5.35 -19.11 -5.47
CA TYR A 73 -5.97 -17.82 -5.77
C TYR A 73 -6.17 -17.62 -7.27
N GLU A 74 -7.14 -16.79 -7.62
CA GLU A 74 -7.46 -16.43 -8.99
C GLU A 74 -7.48 -14.90 -9.10
N GLU A 75 -7.00 -14.45 -10.24
CA GLU A 75 -7.03 -13.05 -10.65
C GLU A 75 -7.33 -12.95 -12.15
N LEU A 76 -7.99 -11.85 -12.54
CA LEU A 76 -8.09 -11.46 -13.93
C LEU A 76 -6.85 -10.63 -14.28
N LEU A 77 -5.98 -11.17 -15.13
CA LEU A 77 -4.83 -10.41 -15.63
C LEU A 77 -5.31 -9.26 -16.51
N LYS A 78 -5.00 -8.03 -16.10
CA LYS A 78 -5.34 -6.81 -16.86
C LYS A 78 -4.18 -6.48 -17.81
N ARG A 79 -4.50 -6.25 -19.09
CA ARG A 79 -3.51 -5.87 -20.09
C ARG A 79 -3.12 -4.41 -19.92
N HIS A 80 -1.83 -4.15 -19.72
CA HIS A 80 -1.29 -2.81 -19.61
C HIS A 80 -0.05 -2.68 -20.48
N LYS A 81 0.11 -1.55 -21.18
CA LYS A 81 1.26 -1.29 -22.08
C LYS A 81 1.50 -2.42 -23.09
N GLY A 82 0.41 -3.05 -23.54
CA GLY A 82 0.43 -4.12 -24.53
C GLY A 82 0.87 -5.49 -24.01
N LYS A 83 0.89 -5.72 -22.69
CA LYS A 83 1.27 -7.02 -22.10
C LYS A 83 0.41 -7.35 -20.90
N TYR A 84 0.25 -8.65 -20.62
CA TYR A 84 -0.20 -9.17 -19.34
C TYR A 84 1.01 -9.39 -18.44
N GLU A 85 0.88 -9.06 -17.16
CA GLU A 85 1.94 -9.21 -16.15
C GLU A 85 1.40 -10.05 -14.99
N LEU A 86 2.01 -11.21 -14.76
CA LEU A 86 1.81 -12.01 -13.56
C LEU A 86 2.99 -11.78 -12.63
N TYR A 87 2.73 -11.24 -11.44
CA TYR A 87 3.75 -10.85 -10.48
C TYR A 87 3.72 -11.75 -9.23
N LEU A 88 4.85 -12.41 -8.95
CA LEU A 88 4.99 -13.35 -7.84
C LEU A 88 6.13 -12.92 -6.90
N LYS A 89 5.84 -12.83 -5.60
CA LYS A 89 6.87 -12.59 -4.58
C LYS A 89 7.49 -13.90 -4.10
N VAL A 90 8.81 -14.03 -4.24
CA VAL A 90 9.54 -15.24 -3.85
C VAL A 90 10.43 -14.91 -2.65
N GLN A 91 10.12 -15.51 -1.50
CA GLN A 91 10.91 -15.37 -0.28
C GLN A 91 10.80 -16.59 0.65
N PRO A 92 11.24 -17.79 0.21
CA PRO A 92 11.42 -18.90 1.15
C PRO A 92 12.48 -18.52 2.19
N LYS A 93 12.08 -18.40 3.46
CA LYS A 93 12.96 -18.06 4.60
C LYS A 93 14.03 -19.13 4.92
N GLN A 94 14.07 -20.21 4.14
CA GLN A 94 14.96 -21.35 4.29
C GLN A 94 15.18 -22.01 2.93
N LEU A 95 16.23 -22.82 2.80
CA LEU A 95 16.45 -23.62 1.59
C LEU A 95 15.32 -24.66 1.41
N VAL A 96 14.83 -24.80 0.17
CA VAL A 96 13.68 -25.66 -0.15
C VAL A 96 14.15 -26.81 -1.05
N LYS A 97 14.02 -28.05 -0.55
CA LYS A 97 14.48 -29.26 -1.25
C LYS A 97 13.90 -29.40 -2.67
N HIS A 98 12.63 -29.05 -2.83
CA HIS A 98 11.88 -29.11 -4.07
C HIS A 98 11.16 -27.79 -4.28
N PHE A 99 11.91 -26.76 -4.70
CA PHE A 99 11.33 -25.48 -5.10
C PHE A 99 10.95 -25.52 -6.57
N GLU A 100 9.74 -25.09 -6.89
CA GLU A 100 9.23 -25.07 -8.25
C GLU A 100 8.26 -23.91 -8.42
N ILE A 101 8.44 -23.16 -9.51
CA ILE A 101 7.43 -22.28 -10.08
C ILE A 101 7.14 -22.81 -11.47
N GLU A 102 5.87 -23.15 -11.71
CA GLU A 102 5.38 -23.64 -12.99
C GLU A 102 4.16 -22.82 -13.39
N ALA A 103 4.21 -22.23 -14.59
CA ALA A 103 3.11 -21.51 -15.18
C ALA A 103 2.82 -22.10 -16.56
N ASP A 104 1.64 -22.71 -16.67
CA ASP A 104 1.08 -23.20 -17.92
C ASP A 104 0.05 -22.18 -18.44
N ILE A 105 0.36 -21.54 -19.56
CA ILE A 105 -0.46 -20.49 -20.18
C ILE A 105 -1.16 -21.10 -21.39
N TYR A 106 -2.46 -20.86 -21.51
CA TYR A 106 -3.22 -21.23 -22.69
C TYR A 106 -4.08 -20.08 -23.17
N GLU A 107 -3.93 -19.73 -24.45
CA GLU A 107 -4.64 -18.62 -25.07
C GLU A 107 -5.25 -19.04 -26.42
N PRO A 108 -6.59 -18.99 -26.60
CA PRO A 108 -7.25 -19.43 -27.83
C PRO A 108 -6.75 -18.73 -29.09
N GLN A 109 -6.38 -17.45 -28.99
CA GLN A 109 -5.82 -16.63 -30.08
C GLN A 109 -4.37 -17.00 -30.43
N GLY A 110 -3.67 -17.74 -29.55
CA GLY A 110 -2.24 -17.97 -29.66
C GLY A 110 -1.42 -16.91 -28.92
N ILE A 111 -0.26 -17.34 -28.42
CA ILE A 111 0.69 -16.49 -27.69
C ILE A 111 1.64 -15.84 -28.70
N SER A 112 1.77 -14.51 -28.63
CA SER A 112 2.67 -13.74 -29.51
C SER A 112 4.06 -13.60 -28.89
N THR A 113 4.12 -13.33 -27.59
CA THR A 113 5.35 -13.16 -26.82
C THR A 113 5.19 -13.79 -25.44
N LEU A 114 6.28 -14.33 -24.90
CA LEU A 114 6.35 -14.86 -23.53
C LEU A 114 7.75 -14.62 -22.96
N ASP A 115 7.80 -14.00 -21.79
CA ASP A 115 9.02 -13.76 -21.05
C ASP A 115 8.83 -14.00 -19.55
N ALA A 116 9.95 -14.25 -18.87
CA ALA A 116 10.01 -14.42 -17.43
C ALA A 116 11.32 -13.85 -16.90
N GLU A 117 11.22 -12.97 -15.91
CA GLU A 117 12.34 -12.31 -15.26
C GLU A 117 12.26 -12.50 -13.75
N ALA A 118 13.40 -12.57 -13.08
CA ALA A 118 13.43 -12.58 -11.62
C ALA A 118 14.58 -11.75 -11.07
N SER A 119 14.27 -10.86 -10.12
CA SER A 119 15.23 -9.87 -9.62
C SER A 119 16.39 -10.48 -8.83
N PHE A 120 16.21 -11.70 -8.32
CA PHE A 120 17.22 -12.47 -7.59
C PHE A 120 18.08 -13.38 -8.49
N ILE A 121 17.82 -13.45 -9.80
CA ILE A 121 18.70 -14.15 -10.74
C ILE A 121 19.90 -13.24 -11.01
N THR A 122 20.95 -13.41 -10.20
CA THR A 122 22.18 -12.60 -10.25
C THR A 122 23.33 -13.29 -10.99
N ASN A 123 23.17 -14.57 -11.35
CA ASN A 123 24.20 -15.34 -12.04
C ASN A 123 23.60 -16.35 -13.04
N ASP A 124 24.42 -16.77 -14.01
CA ASP A 124 24.05 -17.71 -15.06
C ASP A 124 23.65 -19.09 -14.50
N LEU A 125 24.21 -19.48 -13.35
CA LEU A 125 23.95 -20.77 -12.72
C LEU A 125 22.49 -20.88 -12.23
N LEU A 126 21.97 -19.82 -11.63
CA LEU A 126 20.57 -19.73 -11.21
C LEU A 126 19.66 -19.46 -12.42
N GLY A 127 20.14 -18.68 -13.40
CA GLY A 127 19.46 -18.46 -14.67
C GLY A 127 19.21 -19.75 -15.46
N SER A 128 20.13 -20.72 -15.40
CA SER A 128 19.96 -22.03 -16.06
C SER A 128 18.80 -22.87 -15.52
N ALA A 129 18.29 -22.56 -14.32
CA ALA A 129 17.12 -23.22 -13.75
C ALA A 129 15.79 -22.68 -14.32
N LEU A 130 15.82 -21.55 -15.02
CA LEU A 130 14.66 -20.95 -15.68
C LEU A 130 14.55 -21.46 -17.12
N SER A 131 13.40 -22.03 -17.44
CA SER A 131 13.05 -22.49 -18.78
C SER A 131 11.76 -21.83 -19.22
N LYS A 132 11.74 -21.31 -20.46
CA LYS A 132 10.58 -20.67 -21.08
C LYS A 132 10.41 -21.21 -22.49
N SER A 133 9.19 -21.60 -22.83
CA SER A 133 8.85 -22.08 -24.17
C SER A 133 7.39 -21.79 -24.47
N PHE A 134 7.07 -21.44 -25.70
CA PHE A 134 5.70 -21.33 -26.16
C PHE A 134 5.57 -21.83 -27.60
N SER A 135 4.41 -22.37 -27.94
CA SER A 135 4.09 -22.87 -29.27
C SER A 135 2.59 -22.74 -29.53
N GLY A 136 2.24 -21.90 -30.50
CA GLY A 136 0.84 -21.63 -30.84
C GLY A 136 0.06 -21.12 -29.64
N LYS A 137 -0.88 -21.93 -29.14
CA LYS A 137 -1.79 -21.59 -28.04
C LYS A 137 -1.23 -21.88 -26.64
N LYS A 138 -0.13 -22.61 -26.52
CA LYS A 138 0.41 -23.09 -25.24
C LYS A 138 1.74 -22.42 -24.91
N GLY A 139 1.87 -21.91 -23.70
CA GLY A 139 3.10 -21.39 -23.11
C GLY A 139 3.43 -22.14 -21.82
N ARG A 140 4.71 -22.34 -21.55
CA ARG A 140 5.20 -22.93 -20.30
C ARG A 140 6.42 -22.18 -19.80
N VAL A 141 6.34 -21.74 -18.56
CA VAL A 141 7.47 -21.21 -17.78
C VAL A 141 7.70 -22.16 -16.61
N SER A 142 8.92 -22.65 -16.48
CA SER A 142 9.31 -23.55 -15.38
C SER A 142 10.62 -23.08 -14.79
N PHE A 143 10.62 -22.83 -13.48
CA PHE A 143 11.79 -22.48 -12.68
C PHE A 143 11.97 -23.50 -11.56
N LYS A 144 13.02 -24.33 -11.67
CA LYS A 144 13.27 -25.47 -10.76
C LYS A 144 14.72 -25.49 -10.25
N PRO A 145 15.11 -24.56 -9.35
CA PRO A 145 16.46 -24.49 -8.83
C PRO A 145 16.76 -25.62 -7.84
N SER A 146 17.90 -26.27 -8.01
CA SER A 146 18.45 -27.21 -7.03
C SER A 146 18.83 -26.50 -5.73
N MET A 147 18.98 -27.27 -4.64
CA MET A 147 19.43 -26.74 -3.36
C MET A 147 20.74 -25.96 -3.45
N ASP A 148 21.68 -26.40 -4.28
CA ASP A 148 22.98 -25.73 -4.43
C ASP A 148 22.86 -24.43 -5.22
N GLN A 149 21.97 -24.37 -6.22
CA GLN A 149 21.65 -23.13 -6.93
C GLN A 149 20.95 -22.10 -6.04
N GLN A 150 20.18 -22.55 -5.05
CA GLN A 150 19.49 -21.65 -4.11
C GLN A 150 20.44 -20.99 -3.10
N ARG A 151 21.63 -21.53 -2.85
CA ARG A 151 22.54 -21.03 -1.79
C ARG A 151 23.22 -19.73 -2.21
N SER A 152 23.37 -18.81 -1.26
CA SER A 152 24.13 -17.55 -1.45
C SER A 152 25.64 -17.76 -1.54
N CYS A 153 26.14 -18.82 -0.93
CA CYS A 153 27.54 -19.24 -0.98
C CYS A 153 27.64 -20.76 -0.83
N PRO A 154 28.78 -21.38 -1.19
CA PRO A 154 28.92 -22.84 -1.24
C PRO A 154 28.62 -23.58 0.08
N THR A 155 28.70 -22.91 1.23
CA THR A 155 28.60 -23.53 2.57
C THR A 155 27.51 -22.95 3.47
N CYS A 156 26.87 -21.85 3.08
CA CYS A 156 25.87 -21.20 3.93
C CYS A 156 24.47 -21.79 3.76
N THR A 157 23.64 -21.56 4.78
CA THR A 157 22.26 -22.04 4.88
C THR A 157 21.23 -21.06 4.32
N ASP A 158 21.68 -19.88 3.91
CA ASP A 158 20.80 -18.82 3.43
C ASP A 158 20.44 -19.01 1.97
N SER A 159 19.20 -18.63 1.62
CA SER A 159 18.69 -18.72 0.25
C SER A 159 18.81 -17.38 -0.48
N LEU A 160 19.26 -17.42 -1.73
CA LEU A 160 19.24 -16.29 -2.67
C LEU A 160 17.84 -15.99 -3.20
N LEU A 161 16.87 -16.89 -3.00
CA LEU A 161 15.51 -16.72 -3.48
C LEU A 161 14.80 -15.65 -2.63
N HIS A 162 15.11 -14.39 -2.90
CA HIS A 162 14.52 -13.26 -2.22
C HIS A 162 14.33 -12.11 -3.21
N GLY A 163 13.12 -11.99 -3.72
CA GLY A 163 12.77 -10.92 -4.64
C GLY A 163 11.51 -11.24 -5.42
N ASP A 164 11.48 -10.78 -6.66
CA ASP A 164 10.29 -10.73 -7.48
C ASP A 164 10.50 -11.64 -8.68
N PHE A 165 9.45 -12.38 -9.05
CA PHE A 165 9.40 -13.24 -10.22
C PHE A 165 8.23 -12.78 -11.08
N ILE A 166 8.52 -12.29 -12.28
CA ILE A 166 7.57 -11.61 -13.15
C ILE A 166 7.47 -12.40 -14.45
N ILE A 167 6.25 -12.83 -14.81
CA ILE A 167 5.95 -13.45 -16.10
C ILE A 167 5.19 -12.43 -16.93
N THR A 168 5.68 -12.14 -18.13
CA THR A 168 4.98 -11.27 -19.07
C THR A 168 4.66 -11.99 -20.36
N TYR A 169 3.47 -11.78 -20.90
CA TYR A 169 3.09 -12.35 -22.20
C TYR A 169 2.07 -11.45 -22.91
N ASP A 170 1.87 -11.68 -24.21
CA ASP A 170 0.74 -11.12 -24.95
C ASP A 170 0.23 -12.16 -25.96
N VAL A 171 -0.95 -11.92 -26.50
CA VAL A 171 -1.63 -12.80 -27.45
C VAL A 171 -1.53 -12.28 -28.88
N ASN A 172 -1.79 -13.14 -29.86
CA ASN A 172 -1.93 -12.70 -31.26
C ASN A 172 -3.23 -11.93 -31.44
N ARG A 173 -3.17 -10.79 -32.13
CA ARG A 173 -4.29 -9.84 -32.29
C ARG A 173 -4.66 -9.63 -33.77
N GLU A 174 -4.59 -10.69 -34.57
CA GLU A 174 -4.99 -10.63 -35.99
C GLU A 174 -6.48 -10.27 -36.13
N SER A 175 -7.33 -10.77 -35.22
CA SER A 175 -8.70 -10.30 -35.04
C SER A 175 -8.76 -9.24 -33.93
N PRO A 176 -9.47 -8.12 -34.13
CA PRO A 176 -9.62 -7.06 -33.13
C PRO A 176 -10.50 -7.46 -31.94
N ALA A 177 -11.33 -8.50 -32.11
CA ALA A 177 -12.27 -9.01 -31.13
C ALA A 177 -12.10 -10.52 -30.95
N ASN A 178 -12.39 -11.02 -29.75
CA ASN A 178 -12.41 -12.44 -29.45
C ASN A 178 -13.54 -12.74 -28.47
N VAL A 179 -14.50 -13.55 -28.89
CA VAL A 179 -15.59 -14.01 -28.01
C VAL A 179 -15.39 -15.48 -27.69
N GLN A 180 -15.43 -15.81 -26.40
CA GLN A 180 -15.31 -17.17 -25.87
C GLN A 180 -16.61 -17.51 -25.15
N ILE A 181 -17.19 -18.67 -25.45
CA ILE A 181 -18.49 -19.11 -24.91
C ILE A 181 -18.33 -20.52 -24.35
N VAL A 182 -18.72 -20.71 -23.09
CA VAL A 182 -18.69 -22.00 -22.37
C VAL A 182 -19.84 -22.06 -21.38
N ASN A 183 -20.60 -23.17 -21.37
CA ASN A 183 -21.65 -23.49 -20.39
C ASN A 183 -22.68 -22.35 -20.18
N GLY A 184 -23.12 -21.71 -21.27
CA GLY A 184 -24.10 -20.61 -21.20
C GLY A 184 -23.52 -19.26 -20.72
N TYR A 185 -22.21 -19.15 -20.52
CA TYR A 185 -21.51 -17.89 -20.21
C TYR A 185 -20.60 -17.49 -21.36
N PHE A 186 -20.37 -16.19 -21.52
CA PHE A 186 -19.42 -15.67 -22.50
C PHE A 186 -18.51 -14.59 -21.93
N VAL A 187 -17.33 -14.47 -22.53
CA VAL A 187 -16.39 -13.37 -22.33
C VAL A 187 -15.92 -12.88 -23.69
N HIS A 188 -15.94 -11.57 -23.87
CA HIS A 188 -15.55 -10.85 -25.08
C HIS A 188 -14.37 -9.95 -24.76
N PHE A 189 -13.23 -10.26 -25.38
CA PHE A 189 -12.01 -9.46 -25.34
C PHE A 189 -11.93 -8.59 -26.59
N PHE A 190 -11.77 -7.28 -26.41
CA PHE A 190 -11.65 -6.32 -27.50
C PHE A 190 -10.39 -5.47 -27.34
N ALA A 191 -9.46 -5.60 -28.29
CA ALA A 191 -8.22 -4.83 -28.32
C ALA A 191 -7.66 -4.71 -29.76
N PRO A 192 -8.23 -3.83 -30.60
CA PRO A 192 -7.74 -3.60 -31.95
C PRO A 192 -6.31 -3.02 -31.95
N GLN A 193 -5.51 -3.39 -32.95
CA GLN A 193 -4.15 -2.87 -33.16
C GLN A 193 -4.06 -1.99 -34.41
N GLY A 194 -3.07 -1.09 -34.44
CA GLY A 194 -2.73 -0.30 -35.63
C GLY A 194 -3.70 0.84 -35.95
N LEU A 195 -4.56 1.23 -35.00
CA LEU A 195 -5.44 2.38 -35.17
C LEU A 195 -4.67 3.70 -34.97
N PRO A 196 -4.98 4.76 -35.74
CA PRO A 196 -4.44 6.09 -35.50
C PRO A 196 -4.87 6.62 -34.12
N VAL A 197 -3.95 7.29 -33.42
CA VAL A 197 -4.24 7.90 -32.12
C VAL A 197 -5.19 9.09 -32.30
N VAL A 198 -6.24 9.15 -31.49
CA VAL A 198 -7.19 10.27 -31.43
C VAL A 198 -6.48 11.46 -30.77
N PRO A 199 -6.43 12.63 -31.41
CA PRO A 199 -5.86 13.83 -30.79
C PRO A 199 -6.58 14.17 -29.49
N LYS A 200 -5.85 14.65 -28.48
CA LYS A 200 -6.40 14.93 -27.16
C LYS A 200 -6.18 16.37 -26.72
N SER A 201 -7.15 16.88 -25.96
CA SER A 201 -7.12 18.16 -25.26
C SER A 201 -6.99 17.90 -23.76
N VAL A 202 -5.79 18.05 -23.20
CA VAL A 202 -5.51 17.71 -21.81
C VAL A 202 -5.32 18.97 -20.95
N VAL A 203 -5.97 19.02 -19.79
CA VAL A 203 -5.70 20.05 -18.79
C VAL A 203 -5.16 19.40 -17.52
N PHE A 204 -3.94 19.78 -17.15
CA PHE A 204 -3.29 19.36 -15.92
C PHE A 204 -3.69 20.30 -14.79
N VAL A 205 -4.29 19.78 -13.73
CA VAL A 205 -4.75 20.53 -12.55
C VAL A 205 -3.88 20.11 -11.37
N ILE A 206 -2.89 20.93 -11.03
CA ILE A 206 -1.79 20.55 -10.14
C ILE A 206 -1.88 21.33 -8.83
N ASP A 207 -1.91 20.60 -7.73
CA ASP A 207 -1.82 21.17 -6.39
C ASP A 207 -0.43 21.75 -6.14
N VAL A 208 -0.40 23.00 -5.71
CA VAL A 208 0.83 23.70 -5.31
C VAL A 208 0.75 24.20 -3.87
N SER A 209 -0.08 23.57 -3.03
CA SER A 209 -0.17 23.86 -1.61
C SER A 209 1.14 23.59 -0.88
N GLY A 210 1.30 24.18 0.31
CA GLY A 210 2.55 24.06 1.09
C GLY A 210 2.91 22.63 1.50
N SER A 211 1.98 21.67 1.49
CA SER A 211 2.26 20.25 1.76
C SER A 211 3.05 19.57 0.64
N MET A 212 2.99 20.11 -0.58
CA MET A 212 3.76 19.63 -1.73
C MET A 212 5.26 19.95 -1.63
N HIS A 213 5.69 20.78 -0.67
CA HIS A 213 7.08 21.22 -0.54
C HIS A 213 8.09 20.06 -0.51
N GLY A 214 9.24 20.27 -1.15
CA GLY A 214 10.34 19.31 -1.20
C GLY A 214 10.16 18.24 -2.28
N ARG A 215 10.35 16.97 -1.92
CA ARG A 215 10.42 15.86 -2.88
C ARG A 215 9.16 15.69 -3.73
N LYS A 216 7.96 15.92 -3.18
CA LYS A 216 6.70 15.76 -3.94
C LYS A 216 6.63 16.75 -5.10
N MET A 217 6.95 18.02 -4.85
CA MET A 217 6.98 19.05 -5.90
C MET A 217 8.07 18.78 -6.93
N GLU A 218 9.27 18.37 -6.50
CA GLU A 218 10.36 17.98 -7.41
C GLU A 218 9.93 16.83 -8.34
N GLN A 219 9.37 15.76 -7.77
CA GLN A 219 8.92 14.59 -8.52
C GLN A 219 7.73 14.91 -9.44
N THR A 220 6.84 15.80 -9.01
CA THR A 220 5.72 16.29 -9.82
C THR A 220 6.23 17.07 -11.04
N LYS A 221 7.19 17.98 -10.84
CA LYS A 221 7.82 18.74 -11.93
C LYS A 221 8.53 17.80 -12.90
N ASP A 222 9.31 16.85 -12.40
CA ASP A 222 10.04 15.89 -13.23
C ASP A 222 9.10 15.04 -14.08
N ALA A 223 7.97 14.60 -13.51
CA ALA A 223 6.95 13.86 -14.25
C ALA A 223 6.29 14.72 -15.32
N LEU A 224 5.87 15.94 -14.98
CA LEU A 224 5.26 16.88 -15.92
C LEU A 224 6.20 17.21 -17.08
N LEU A 225 7.49 17.44 -16.82
CA LEU A 225 8.47 17.73 -17.86
C LEU A 225 8.62 16.58 -18.86
N LYS A 226 8.58 15.32 -18.39
CA LYS A 226 8.64 14.13 -19.25
C LYS A 226 7.34 13.92 -20.02
N ILE A 227 6.19 14.10 -19.36
CA ILE A 227 4.88 14.07 -20.01
C ILE A 227 4.81 15.08 -21.16
N LEU A 228 5.34 16.30 -20.96
CA LEU A 228 5.41 17.32 -22.01
C LEU A 228 6.31 16.92 -23.19
N ASP A 229 7.36 16.11 -22.96
CA ASP A 229 8.25 15.62 -24.01
C ASP A 229 7.58 14.54 -24.88
N ASP A 230 6.60 13.81 -24.34
CA ASP A 230 5.86 12.75 -25.03
C ASP A 230 4.58 13.23 -25.72
N MET A 231 4.23 14.52 -25.60
CA MET A 231 3.04 15.10 -26.24
C MET A 231 3.21 15.21 -27.76
N LYS A 232 2.15 14.92 -28.51
CA LYS A 232 2.14 15.01 -29.99
C LYS A 232 1.73 16.41 -30.42
N GLU A 233 2.21 16.87 -31.58
CA GLU A 233 1.93 18.22 -32.08
C GLU A 233 0.43 18.47 -32.35
N GLU A 234 -0.35 17.42 -32.59
CA GLU A 234 -1.81 17.51 -32.78
C GLU A 234 -2.58 17.67 -31.46
N ASP A 235 -1.92 17.47 -30.32
CA ASP A 235 -2.54 17.60 -29.00
C ASP A 235 -2.66 19.07 -28.57
N TYR A 236 -3.61 19.32 -27.69
CA TYR A 236 -3.82 20.61 -27.06
C TYR A 236 -3.63 20.47 -25.55
N LEU A 237 -2.98 21.45 -24.92
CA LEU A 237 -2.74 21.42 -23.48
C LEU A 237 -3.01 22.74 -22.79
N ASN A 238 -3.19 22.64 -21.47
CA ASN A 238 -2.96 23.74 -20.55
C ASN A 238 -2.61 23.21 -19.15
N ILE A 239 -2.01 24.07 -18.32
CA ILE A 239 -1.61 23.77 -16.96
C ILE A 239 -2.28 24.78 -16.02
N ILE A 240 -3.01 24.25 -15.06
CA ILE A 240 -3.69 25.00 -14.01
C ILE A 240 -3.09 24.60 -12.68
N LEU A 241 -2.62 25.58 -11.93
CA LEU A 241 -2.09 25.41 -10.59
C LEU A 241 -3.14 25.91 -9.60
N PHE A 242 -3.42 25.12 -8.57
CA PHE A 242 -4.34 25.55 -7.53
C PHE A 242 -3.67 25.48 -6.15
N SER A 243 -3.93 26.51 -5.37
CA SER A 243 -3.63 26.54 -3.94
C SER A 243 -4.74 27.29 -3.18
N GLY A 244 -4.46 28.43 -2.55
CA GLY A 244 -5.52 29.34 -2.09
C GLY A 244 -6.22 30.04 -3.26
N ASP A 245 -5.45 30.34 -4.32
CA ASP A 245 -5.90 30.93 -5.57
C ASP A 245 -5.65 29.96 -6.74
N VAL A 246 -6.22 30.25 -7.91
CA VAL A 246 -5.99 29.45 -9.13
C VAL A 246 -5.20 30.26 -10.15
N THR A 247 -4.03 29.75 -10.52
CA THR A 247 -3.15 30.29 -11.55
C THR A 247 -3.24 29.45 -12.81
N ILE A 248 -3.40 30.09 -13.96
CA ILE A 248 -3.52 29.44 -15.26
C ILE A 248 -2.32 29.84 -16.10
N TRP A 249 -1.67 28.88 -16.76
CA TRP A 249 -0.52 29.17 -17.63
C TRP A 249 -0.91 30.01 -18.86
N ARG A 250 -1.98 29.62 -19.57
CA ARG A 250 -2.53 30.34 -20.74
C ARG A 250 -4.04 30.50 -20.61
N ASP A 251 -4.62 31.59 -21.12
CA ASP A 251 -6.08 31.81 -20.99
C ASP A 251 -6.94 30.79 -21.76
N ASN A 252 -6.37 30.15 -22.78
CA ASN A 252 -7.03 29.14 -23.61
C ASN A 252 -6.11 27.95 -23.83
N LEU A 253 -6.68 26.81 -24.24
CA LEU A 253 -5.90 25.65 -24.70
C LEU A 253 -4.96 26.07 -25.83
N VAL A 254 -3.72 25.58 -25.76
CA VAL A 254 -2.69 25.81 -26.79
C VAL A 254 -2.29 24.49 -27.43
N GLN A 255 -2.03 24.52 -28.72
CA GLN A 255 -1.50 23.35 -29.44
C GLN A 255 -0.07 23.05 -28.96
N ALA A 256 0.28 21.78 -28.87
CA ALA A 256 1.57 21.28 -28.40
C ALA A 256 2.70 21.44 -29.44
N THR A 257 2.88 22.64 -29.99
CA THR A 257 4.02 22.94 -30.87
C THR A 257 5.32 22.94 -30.06
N PRO A 258 6.48 22.68 -30.70
CA PRO A 258 7.78 22.71 -30.00
C PRO A 258 8.04 23.99 -29.20
N GLU A 259 7.59 25.14 -29.71
CA GLU A 259 7.70 26.43 -29.03
C GLU A 259 6.83 26.49 -27.77
N ASN A 260 5.54 26.11 -27.89
CA ASN A 260 4.61 26.11 -26.76
C ASN A 260 5.03 25.11 -25.69
N ILE A 261 5.56 23.94 -26.08
CA ILE A 261 6.10 22.95 -25.14
C ILE A 261 7.31 23.52 -24.40
N GLN A 262 8.21 24.24 -25.08
CA GLN A 262 9.36 24.86 -24.42
C GLN A 262 8.95 25.97 -23.44
N GLU A 263 7.89 26.73 -23.76
CA GLU A 263 7.30 27.69 -22.83
C GLU A 263 6.62 27.00 -21.64
N ALA A 264 5.86 25.92 -21.87
CA ALA A 264 5.26 25.12 -20.81
C ALA A 264 6.31 24.54 -19.86
N ARG A 265 7.43 24.03 -20.39
CA ARG A 265 8.57 23.55 -19.60
C ARG A 265 9.15 24.65 -18.72
N THR A 266 9.24 25.87 -19.24
CA THR A 266 9.72 27.03 -18.49
C THR A 266 8.74 27.40 -17.37
N PHE A 267 7.44 27.33 -17.63
CA PHE A 267 6.40 27.52 -16.62
C PHE A 267 6.49 26.47 -15.51
N VAL A 268 6.58 25.18 -15.86
CA VAL A 268 6.66 24.06 -14.90
C VAL A 268 7.89 24.17 -13.99
N LYS A 269 9.06 24.51 -14.53
CA LYS A 269 10.29 24.68 -13.74
C LYS A 269 10.14 25.77 -12.66
N ASN A 270 9.39 26.81 -12.97
CA ASN A 270 9.17 27.98 -12.11
C ASN A 270 7.95 27.84 -11.18
N ILE A 271 7.32 26.65 -11.09
CA ILE A 271 6.26 26.39 -10.10
C ILE A 271 6.87 26.45 -8.70
N HIS A 272 6.21 27.10 -7.76
CA HIS A 272 6.61 27.12 -6.35
C HIS A 272 5.40 26.70 -5.50
N ASP A 273 5.64 25.92 -4.46
CA ASP A 273 4.61 25.59 -3.48
C ASP A 273 4.28 26.81 -2.62
N GLN A 274 3.01 27.19 -2.57
CA GLN A 274 2.51 28.32 -1.80
C GLN A 274 1.03 28.13 -1.45
N GLY A 275 0.69 28.44 -0.20
CA GLY A 275 -0.71 28.65 0.20
C GLY A 275 -1.46 27.38 0.61
N MET A 276 -2.78 27.47 0.45
CA MET A 276 -3.78 26.49 0.89
C MET A 276 -4.22 25.60 -0.30
N THR A 277 -5.41 24.99 -0.28
CA THR A 277 -5.86 23.99 -1.26
C THR A 277 -7.33 24.21 -1.67
N ASN A 278 -7.55 24.73 -2.87
CA ASN A 278 -8.86 25.03 -3.48
C ASN A 278 -9.11 24.15 -4.70
N ILE A 279 -9.47 22.89 -4.43
CA ILE A 279 -9.71 21.85 -5.46
C ILE A 279 -10.88 22.25 -6.38
N ASN A 280 -11.98 22.75 -5.80
CA ASN A 280 -13.19 23.08 -6.54
C ASN A 280 -12.92 24.08 -7.67
N ASP A 281 -12.29 25.21 -7.37
CA ASP A 281 -12.09 26.26 -8.36
C ASP A 281 -11.05 25.86 -9.42
N GLY A 282 -10.04 25.08 -9.03
CA GLY A 282 -9.05 24.50 -9.95
C GLY A 282 -9.72 23.61 -11.01
N LEU A 283 -10.55 22.66 -10.56
CA LEU A 283 -11.30 21.76 -11.43
C LEU A 283 -12.32 22.52 -12.29
N MET A 284 -13.11 23.43 -11.69
CA MET A 284 -14.13 24.18 -12.42
C MET A 284 -13.54 25.04 -13.55
N ARG A 285 -12.36 25.62 -13.34
CA ARG A 285 -11.63 26.37 -14.39
C ARG A 285 -11.16 25.45 -15.52
N ALA A 286 -10.64 24.27 -15.20
CA ALA A 286 -10.22 23.27 -16.19
C ALA A 286 -11.40 22.81 -17.06
N ILE A 287 -12.50 22.44 -16.41
CA ILE A 287 -13.71 21.94 -17.06
C ILE A 287 -14.33 23.01 -17.95
N ASN A 288 -14.44 24.25 -17.46
CA ASN A 288 -14.96 25.36 -18.24
C ASN A 288 -14.07 25.66 -19.47
N MET A 289 -12.75 25.60 -19.31
CA MET A 289 -11.82 25.81 -20.43
C MET A 289 -11.98 24.75 -21.53
N LEU A 290 -12.10 23.47 -21.16
CA LEU A 290 -12.34 22.38 -22.11
C LEU A 290 -13.70 22.51 -22.81
N ASN A 291 -14.76 22.79 -22.05
CA ASN A 291 -16.10 23.00 -22.61
C ASN A 291 -16.13 24.18 -23.60
N LYS A 292 -15.56 25.33 -23.20
CA LYS A 292 -15.49 26.52 -24.03
C LYS A 292 -14.70 26.29 -25.31
N ALA A 293 -13.55 25.60 -25.23
CA ALA A 293 -12.75 25.31 -26.41
C ALA A 293 -13.50 24.45 -27.45
N ARG A 294 -14.32 23.50 -26.97
CA ARG A 294 -15.20 22.68 -27.82
C ARG A 294 -16.35 23.49 -28.42
N GLU A 295 -17.04 24.30 -27.61
CA GLU A 295 -18.14 25.16 -28.07
C GLU A 295 -17.69 26.20 -29.10
N GLU A 296 -16.49 26.76 -28.91
CA GLU A 296 -15.89 27.75 -29.82
C GLU A 296 -15.14 27.11 -31.01
N HIS A 297 -15.19 25.77 -31.17
CA HIS A 297 -14.54 25.02 -32.25
C HIS A 297 -13.03 25.32 -32.39
N ARG A 298 -12.35 25.55 -31.25
CA ARG A 298 -10.90 25.84 -31.21
C ARG A 298 -10.03 24.59 -31.18
N VAL A 299 -10.65 23.45 -30.93
CA VAL A 299 -10.03 22.12 -30.96
C VAL A 299 -10.71 21.29 -32.06
N PRO A 300 -10.02 20.29 -32.63
CA PRO A 300 -10.62 19.42 -33.63
C PRO A 300 -11.92 18.75 -33.13
N GLU A 301 -12.92 18.61 -34.00
CA GLU A 301 -14.20 17.98 -33.64
C GLU A 301 -14.04 16.51 -33.22
N ARG A 302 -13.11 15.79 -33.85
CA ARG A 302 -12.72 14.42 -33.51
C ARG A 302 -11.50 14.39 -32.58
N SER A 303 -11.55 15.21 -31.53
CA SER A 303 -10.59 15.16 -30.43
C SER A 303 -11.29 14.79 -29.12
N THR A 304 -10.53 14.25 -28.17
CA THR A 304 -11.05 13.96 -26.83
C THR A 304 -10.49 14.91 -25.80
N SER A 305 -11.36 15.39 -24.91
CA SER A 305 -10.92 16.15 -23.73
C SER A 305 -10.54 15.20 -22.60
N ILE A 306 -9.57 15.58 -21.76
CA ILE A 306 -9.14 14.84 -20.56
C ILE A 306 -8.75 15.85 -19.47
N VAL A 307 -9.18 15.61 -18.24
CA VAL A 307 -8.67 16.34 -17.06
C VAL A 307 -7.84 15.38 -16.21
N ILE A 308 -6.61 15.79 -15.87
CA ILE A 308 -5.75 15.06 -14.94
C ILE A 308 -5.46 15.98 -13.76
N MET A 309 -5.98 15.62 -12.58
CA MET A 309 -5.76 16.34 -11.34
C MET A 309 -4.74 15.60 -10.47
N LEU A 310 -3.83 16.34 -9.82
CA LEU A 310 -2.90 15.82 -8.83
C LEU A 310 -3.03 16.63 -7.53
N THR A 311 -3.19 15.96 -6.39
CA THR A 311 -3.25 16.59 -5.06
C THR A 311 -2.64 15.69 -3.98
N ASP A 312 -2.07 16.29 -2.94
CA ASP A 312 -1.55 15.57 -1.77
C ASP A 312 -2.35 15.78 -0.48
N GLY A 313 -3.49 16.48 -0.56
CA GLY A 313 -4.31 16.84 0.59
C GLY A 313 -5.79 17.08 0.26
N ASP A 314 -6.54 17.46 1.29
CA ASP A 314 -7.97 17.74 1.18
C ASP A 314 -8.25 19.23 0.91
N ALA A 315 -9.41 19.52 0.29
CA ALA A 315 -9.86 20.90 0.06
C ALA A 315 -10.08 21.65 1.39
N ASN A 316 -9.44 22.80 1.54
CA ASN A 316 -9.47 23.61 2.76
C ASN A 316 -9.78 25.11 2.51
N VAL A 317 -9.82 25.54 1.25
CA VAL A 317 -10.22 26.89 0.80
C VAL A 317 -11.28 26.79 -0.29
N GLY A 318 -12.24 27.73 -0.27
CA GLY A 318 -13.38 27.70 -1.18
C GLY A 318 -14.46 26.73 -0.70
N GLU A 319 -15.04 25.96 -1.61
CA GLU A 319 -15.92 24.85 -1.26
C GLU A 319 -15.07 23.65 -0.82
N SER A 320 -15.25 23.23 0.43
CA SER A 320 -14.49 22.13 1.06
C SER A 320 -15.35 20.89 1.30
N ARG A 321 -16.68 20.94 1.07
CA ARG A 321 -17.55 19.79 1.28
C ARG A 321 -17.41 18.78 0.13
N PRO A 322 -16.94 17.54 0.39
CA PRO A 322 -16.72 16.54 -0.65
C PRO A 322 -17.93 16.33 -1.59
N GLU A 323 -19.11 16.13 -1.01
CA GLU A 323 -20.37 15.93 -1.74
C GLU A 323 -20.70 17.08 -2.69
N LYS A 324 -20.41 18.32 -2.26
CA LYS A 324 -20.72 19.50 -3.06
C LYS A 324 -19.73 19.69 -4.21
N ILE A 325 -18.46 19.40 -3.97
CA ILE A 325 -17.42 19.41 -5.02
C ILE A 325 -17.75 18.35 -6.08
N GLN A 326 -18.10 17.12 -5.66
CA GLN A 326 -18.53 16.05 -6.56
C GLN A 326 -19.74 16.49 -7.41
N GLU A 327 -20.77 17.06 -6.78
CA GLU A 327 -21.94 17.57 -7.49
C GLU A 327 -21.58 18.66 -8.52
N ASN A 328 -20.74 19.63 -8.13
CA ASN A 328 -20.30 20.72 -9.01
C ASN A 328 -19.54 20.17 -10.23
N VAL A 329 -18.58 19.30 -9.99
CA VAL A 329 -17.74 18.68 -11.03
C VAL A 329 -18.58 17.84 -11.99
N ARG A 330 -19.44 16.96 -11.46
CA ARG A 330 -20.34 16.11 -12.23
C ARG A 330 -21.25 16.93 -13.14
N ASN A 331 -21.86 17.99 -12.60
CA ASN A 331 -22.74 18.88 -13.36
C ASN A 331 -21.98 19.66 -14.44
N ALA A 332 -20.72 20.04 -14.18
CA ALA A 332 -19.91 20.81 -15.11
C ALA A 332 -19.34 19.97 -16.26
N ILE A 333 -18.94 18.72 -15.98
CA ILE A 333 -18.45 17.78 -17.00
C ILE A 333 -19.63 17.27 -17.83
N GLY A 334 -20.73 16.89 -17.18
CA GLY A 334 -21.94 16.40 -17.86
C GLY A 334 -21.70 15.15 -18.72
N GLY A 335 -20.78 14.26 -18.29
CA GLY A 335 -20.44 13.03 -19.01
C GLY A 335 -19.68 13.22 -20.32
N LYS A 336 -19.11 14.41 -20.58
CA LYS A 336 -18.45 14.71 -21.87
C LYS A 336 -17.01 14.15 -21.97
N PHE A 337 -16.29 14.03 -20.85
CA PHE A 337 -14.89 13.61 -20.82
C PHE A 337 -14.48 13.10 -19.44
N PRO A 338 -13.41 12.27 -19.35
CA PRO A 338 -12.99 11.65 -18.11
C PRO A 338 -12.21 12.60 -17.21
N LEU A 339 -12.38 12.41 -15.90
CA LEU A 339 -11.58 13.04 -14.86
C LEU A 339 -10.69 12.00 -14.18
N TYR A 340 -9.39 12.17 -14.31
CA TYR A 340 -8.40 11.36 -13.64
C TYR A 340 -7.85 12.05 -12.40
N ASN A 341 -7.93 11.38 -11.24
CA ASN A 341 -7.49 11.94 -9.97
C ASN A 341 -6.27 11.19 -9.42
N LEU A 342 -5.16 11.89 -9.27
CA LEU A 342 -3.91 11.36 -8.73
C LEU A 342 -3.75 11.84 -7.29
N GLY A 343 -3.84 10.90 -6.35
CA GLY A 343 -3.65 11.17 -4.92
C GLY A 343 -2.21 10.92 -4.52
N PHE A 344 -1.44 11.98 -4.23
CA PHE A 344 -0.04 11.88 -3.84
C PHE A 344 0.11 11.68 -2.34
N GLY A 345 0.45 10.46 -1.94
CA GLY A 345 0.70 10.09 -0.56
C GLY A 345 -0.52 9.58 0.18
N ASN A 346 -0.42 9.60 1.51
CA ASN A 346 -1.42 9.02 2.39
C ASN A 346 -2.30 10.04 3.12
N ASN A 347 -1.94 11.32 3.07
CA ASN A 347 -2.57 12.40 3.85
C ASN A 347 -3.75 13.06 3.12
N LEU A 348 -4.58 12.24 2.46
CA LEU A 348 -5.72 12.71 1.66
C LEU A 348 -6.88 11.72 1.71
N ASN A 349 -8.10 12.21 1.51
CA ASN A 349 -9.28 11.38 1.38
C ASN A 349 -9.34 10.74 -0.01
N TYR A 350 -8.76 9.53 -0.14
CA TYR A 350 -8.71 8.83 -1.41
C TYR A 350 -10.08 8.38 -1.90
N ASN A 351 -10.96 7.98 -0.98
CA ASN A 351 -12.34 7.59 -1.31
C ASN A 351 -13.10 8.72 -2.00
N PHE A 352 -12.89 9.97 -1.57
CA PHE A 352 -13.45 11.15 -2.21
C PHE A 352 -12.93 11.31 -3.65
N LEU A 353 -11.62 11.21 -3.86
CA LEU A 353 -11.00 11.31 -5.19
C LEU A 353 -11.46 10.20 -6.14
N GLU A 354 -11.52 8.96 -5.62
CA GLU A 354 -11.95 7.79 -6.37
C GLU A 354 -13.42 7.90 -6.77
N SER A 355 -14.30 8.26 -5.84
CA SER A 355 -15.73 8.44 -6.11
C SER A 355 -15.95 9.53 -7.16
N MET A 356 -15.25 10.66 -7.04
CA MET A 356 -15.35 11.76 -8.02
C MET A 356 -14.86 11.36 -9.41
N ALA A 357 -13.78 10.57 -9.52
CA ALA A 357 -13.29 10.08 -10.81
C ALA A 357 -14.28 9.09 -11.45
N LEU A 358 -14.81 8.14 -10.67
CA LEU A 358 -15.79 7.14 -11.13
C LEU A 358 -17.08 7.78 -11.64
N GLU A 359 -17.61 8.80 -10.94
CA GLU A 359 -18.80 9.54 -11.38
C GLU A 359 -18.62 10.23 -12.74
N ASN A 360 -17.37 10.50 -13.11
CA ASN A 360 -17.00 11.21 -14.33
C ASN A 360 -16.25 10.29 -15.31
N GLN A 361 -16.52 8.98 -15.31
CA GLN A 361 -15.97 7.99 -16.26
C GLN A 361 -14.43 7.92 -16.29
N GLY A 362 -13.77 8.40 -15.24
CA GLY A 362 -12.33 8.32 -15.08
C GLY A 362 -11.93 7.34 -13.99
N LEU A 363 -10.66 7.42 -13.57
CA LEU A 363 -10.11 6.58 -12.52
C LEU A 363 -9.24 7.41 -11.56
N ALA A 364 -9.18 6.99 -10.30
CA ALA A 364 -8.22 7.52 -9.36
C ALA A 364 -7.03 6.57 -9.19
N ARG A 365 -5.84 7.15 -9.01
CA ARG A 365 -4.61 6.41 -8.75
C ARG A 365 -3.90 7.01 -7.56
N ARG A 366 -3.49 6.17 -6.61
CA ARG A 366 -2.61 6.57 -5.52
C ARG A 366 -1.15 6.57 -5.99
N ILE A 367 -0.45 7.66 -5.72
CA ILE A 367 0.97 7.85 -5.99
C ILE A 367 1.68 7.79 -4.64
N TYR A 368 2.56 6.81 -4.46
CA TYR A 368 3.24 6.60 -3.19
C TYR A 368 4.47 7.50 -3.07
N GLU A 369 4.64 8.13 -1.90
CA GLU A 369 5.77 9.03 -1.57
C GLU A 369 7.09 8.28 -1.40
N ASP A 370 7.71 7.93 -2.53
CA ASP A 370 8.95 7.17 -2.58
C ASP A 370 9.82 7.66 -3.74
N SER A 371 11.04 7.14 -3.85
CA SER A 371 12.02 7.51 -4.88
C SER A 371 11.52 7.37 -6.33
N ASP A 372 10.52 6.51 -6.58
CA ASP A 372 9.96 6.20 -7.89
C ASP A 372 8.64 6.93 -8.20
N ALA A 373 8.20 7.90 -7.38
CA ALA A 373 6.91 8.58 -7.60
C ALA A 373 6.80 9.25 -8.97
N ASN A 374 7.92 9.77 -9.50
CA ASN A 374 7.96 10.33 -10.85
C ASN A 374 7.67 9.25 -11.92
N LEU A 375 8.16 8.02 -11.76
CA LEU A 375 7.89 6.89 -12.65
C LEU A 375 6.44 6.40 -12.51
N GLN A 376 5.86 6.44 -11.30
CA GLN A 376 4.45 6.14 -11.08
C GLN A 376 3.55 7.11 -11.86
N LEU A 377 3.85 8.41 -11.82
CA LEU A 377 3.13 9.45 -12.57
C LEU A 377 3.26 9.28 -14.09
N GLN A 378 4.47 9.02 -14.59
CA GLN A 378 4.71 8.74 -16.01
C GLN A 378 3.97 7.48 -16.46
N GLY A 379 4.05 6.40 -15.68
CA GLY A 379 3.38 5.14 -15.98
C GLY A 379 1.87 5.27 -16.04
N PHE A 380 1.28 6.10 -15.16
CA PHE A 380 -0.13 6.46 -15.26
C PHE A 380 -0.45 7.26 -16.53
N TYR A 381 0.35 8.27 -16.86
CA TYR A 381 0.11 9.06 -18.06
C TYR A 381 0.17 8.20 -19.33
N GLU A 382 1.17 7.33 -19.46
CA GLU A 382 1.31 6.41 -20.59
C GLU A 382 0.08 5.52 -20.81
N GLU A 383 -0.61 5.14 -19.74
CA GLU A 383 -1.85 4.35 -19.78
C GLU A 383 -3.03 5.12 -20.40
N VAL A 384 -3.08 6.44 -20.20
CA VAL A 384 -4.18 7.30 -20.67
C VAL A 384 -3.78 8.25 -21.81
N ALA A 385 -2.52 8.22 -22.24
CA ALA A 385 -1.94 9.18 -23.19
C ALA A 385 -2.38 8.94 -24.64
N ASN A 386 -2.68 7.70 -25.01
CA ASN A 386 -2.90 7.30 -26.40
C ASN A 386 -4.29 6.69 -26.59
N PRO A 387 -5.38 7.50 -26.56
CA PRO A 387 -6.70 7.00 -26.90
C PRO A 387 -6.78 6.65 -28.39
N LEU A 388 -7.25 5.44 -28.70
CA LEU A 388 -7.43 4.95 -30.08
C LEU A 388 -8.90 5.03 -30.53
N LEU A 389 -9.84 4.84 -29.61
CA LEU A 389 -11.28 4.98 -29.86
C LEU A 389 -11.94 5.74 -28.71
N THR A 390 -13.02 6.45 -29.04
CA THR A 390 -13.90 7.10 -28.06
C THR A 390 -15.34 6.65 -28.24
N GLY A 391 -16.13 6.65 -27.16
CA GLY A 391 -17.53 6.21 -27.19
C GLY A 391 -17.68 4.76 -27.68
N VAL A 392 -16.90 3.85 -27.10
CA VAL A 392 -16.92 2.44 -27.46
C VAL A 392 -18.15 1.78 -26.86
N GLU A 393 -19.01 1.21 -27.71
CA GLU A 393 -20.20 0.49 -27.30
C GLU A 393 -20.16 -0.92 -27.87
N VAL A 394 -20.34 -1.91 -26.99
CA VAL A 394 -20.39 -3.32 -27.35
C VAL A 394 -21.85 -3.76 -27.33
N GLU A 395 -22.40 -3.94 -28.52
CA GLU A 395 -23.78 -4.34 -28.75
C GLU A 395 -23.88 -5.86 -28.92
N TYR A 396 -24.90 -6.42 -28.28
CA TYR A 396 -25.24 -7.82 -28.35
C TYR A 396 -26.75 -8.00 -28.60
N PRO A 397 -27.20 -9.15 -29.14
CA PRO A 397 -28.62 -9.40 -29.37
C PRO A 397 -29.39 -9.44 -28.05
N GLU A 398 -30.35 -8.54 -27.85
CA GLU A 398 -31.12 -8.43 -26.60
C GLU A 398 -31.82 -9.74 -26.20
N ASN A 399 -32.30 -10.52 -27.18
CA ASN A 399 -33.00 -11.79 -26.94
C ASN A 399 -32.06 -12.94 -26.53
N ALA A 400 -30.74 -12.71 -26.55
CA ALA A 400 -29.73 -13.74 -26.30
C ALA A 400 -29.12 -13.67 -24.89
N ILE A 401 -29.27 -12.56 -24.15
CA ILE A 401 -28.50 -12.29 -22.92
C ILE A 401 -29.41 -12.10 -21.72
N GLN A 402 -29.08 -12.81 -20.64
CA GLN A 402 -29.74 -12.70 -19.34
C GLN A 402 -29.06 -11.66 -18.45
N ASP A 403 -27.72 -11.71 -18.35
CA ASP A 403 -26.92 -10.80 -17.53
C ASP A 403 -25.72 -10.30 -18.33
N LEU A 404 -25.37 -9.02 -18.17
CA LEU A 404 -24.26 -8.39 -18.88
C LEU A 404 -23.49 -7.46 -17.94
N THR A 405 -22.16 -7.49 -18.03
CA THR A 405 -21.30 -6.49 -17.41
C THR A 405 -21.38 -5.15 -18.16
N GLN A 406 -20.67 -4.12 -17.70
CA GLN A 406 -20.50 -2.88 -18.46
C GLN A 406 -20.10 -3.17 -19.92
N ASN A 407 -20.79 -2.53 -20.85
CA ASN A 407 -20.60 -2.70 -22.29
C ASN A 407 -20.36 -1.36 -23.04
N ALA A 408 -20.39 -0.23 -22.31
CA ALA A 408 -20.08 1.09 -22.85
C ALA A 408 -18.86 1.69 -22.15
N TYR A 409 -17.90 2.17 -22.92
CA TYR A 409 -16.62 2.68 -22.46
C TYR A 409 -16.31 4.01 -23.17
N GLN A 410 -15.93 5.03 -22.41
CA GLN A 410 -15.67 6.35 -22.99
C GLN A 410 -14.43 6.35 -23.87
N HIS A 411 -13.42 5.54 -23.52
CA HIS A 411 -12.13 5.46 -24.20
C HIS A 411 -11.63 4.03 -24.30
N PHE A 412 -10.95 3.74 -25.40
CA PHE A 412 -10.05 2.60 -25.53
C PHE A 412 -8.64 3.12 -25.79
N TYR A 413 -7.69 2.73 -24.93
CA TYR A 413 -6.31 3.19 -24.97
C TYR A 413 -5.38 2.18 -25.63
N ASP A 414 -4.33 2.67 -26.27
CA ASP A 414 -3.30 1.80 -26.84
C ASP A 414 -2.65 0.93 -25.75
N GLY A 415 -2.44 -0.34 -26.05
CA GLY A 415 -1.92 -1.31 -25.10
C GLY A 415 -2.87 -1.72 -23.96
N SER A 416 -4.12 -1.23 -23.95
CA SER A 416 -5.18 -1.68 -23.03
C SER A 416 -6.05 -2.79 -23.66
N GLU A 417 -7.07 -3.23 -22.93
CA GLU A 417 -8.07 -4.20 -23.39
C GLU A 417 -9.43 -3.89 -22.74
N ILE A 418 -10.50 -4.03 -23.53
CA ILE A 418 -11.88 -4.04 -23.02
C ILE A 418 -12.30 -5.50 -22.84
N VAL A 419 -12.84 -5.82 -21.66
CA VAL A 419 -13.36 -7.16 -21.35
C VAL A 419 -14.82 -7.03 -20.92
N VAL A 420 -15.70 -7.68 -21.66
CA VAL A 420 -17.14 -7.74 -21.37
C VAL A 420 -17.54 -9.19 -21.16
N ALA A 421 -18.30 -9.48 -20.11
CA ALA A 421 -18.78 -10.82 -19.80
C ALA A 421 -20.29 -10.84 -19.64
N GLY A 422 -20.90 -11.99 -19.90
CA GLY A 422 -22.34 -12.14 -19.72
C GLY A 422 -22.80 -13.59 -19.64
N ARG A 423 -24.09 -13.74 -19.34
CA ARG A 423 -24.81 -15.01 -19.30
C ARG A 423 -25.87 -15.04 -20.39
N LEU A 424 -25.92 -16.13 -21.14
CA LEU A 424 -26.87 -16.34 -22.23
C LEU A 424 -28.24 -16.79 -21.70
N LEU A 425 -29.30 -16.44 -22.42
CA LEU A 425 -30.69 -16.86 -22.13
C LEU A 425 -30.98 -18.30 -22.59
N ASP A 426 -30.45 -18.67 -23.75
CA ASP A 426 -30.64 -19.97 -24.38
C ASP A 426 -29.27 -20.58 -24.74
N GLU A 427 -28.99 -21.77 -24.20
CA GLU A 427 -27.77 -22.52 -24.45
C GLU A 427 -27.73 -23.15 -25.86
N ASP A 428 -28.88 -23.26 -26.54
CA ASP A 428 -29.03 -23.93 -27.84
C ASP A 428 -28.88 -22.99 -29.07
N MET A 429 -28.44 -21.75 -28.86
CA MET A 429 -28.17 -20.86 -29.99
C MET A 429 -27.01 -21.40 -30.85
N ASN A 430 -27.15 -21.32 -32.18
CA ASN A 430 -26.09 -21.78 -33.10
C ASN A 430 -25.02 -20.71 -33.36
N ASN A 431 -25.42 -19.44 -33.46
CA ASN A 431 -24.54 -18.33 -33.80
C ASN A 431 -24.67 -17.21 -32.78
N PHE A 432 -23.55 -16.68 -32.30
CA PHE A 432 -23.48 -15.51 -31.44
C PHE A 432 -22.82 -14.38 -32.22
N LYS A 433 -23.44 -13.20 -32.22
CA LYS A 433 -22.91 -12.01 -32.90
C LYS A 433 -22.66 -10.91 -31.88
N ALA A 434 -21.51 -10.27 -31.95
CA ALA A 434 -21.19 -9.08 -31.17
C ALA A 434 -20.72 -7.96 -32.10
N ASP A 435 -21.29 -6.77 -31.96
CA ASP A 435 -20.93 -5.58 -32.75
C ASP A 435 -20.27 -4.56 -31.81
N VAL A 436 -19.02 -4.18 -32.07
CA VAL A 436 -18.30 -3.13 -31.34
C VAL A 436 -18.26 -1.88 -32.18
N LYS A 437 -18.88 -0.80 -31.69
CA LYS A 437 -18.90 0.51 -32.35
C LYS A 437 -18.02 1.50 -31.58
N GLY A 438 -17.39 2.43 -32.28
CA GLY A 438 -16.65 3.52 -31.66
C GLY A 438 -16.19 4.58 -32.65
N HIS A 439 -15.81 5.74 -32.13
CA HIS A 439 -15.32 6.87 -32.92
C HIS A 439 -13.78 6.89 -32.94
N GLY A 440 -13.20 6.67 -34.12
CA GLY A 440 -11.76 6.79 -34.36
C GLY A 440 -11.34 8.22 -34.75
N ALA A 441 -10.03 8.42 -34.94
CA ALA A 441 -9.48 9.74 -35.28
C ALA A 441 -10.00 10.29 -36.63
N THR A 442 -10.25 9.41 -37.61
CA THR A 442 -10.60 9.78 -38.99
C THR A 442 -12.00 9.36 -39.41
N ASN A 443 -12.58 8.33 -38.80
CA ASN A 443 -13.90 7.81 -39.11
C ASN A 443 -14.49 7.03 -37.92
N ASP A 444 -15.79 6.79 -37.98
CA ASP A 444 -16.45 5.88 -37.06
C ASP A 444 -16.16 4.45 -37.53
N LEU A 445 -15.89 3.57 -36.57
CA LEU A 445 -15.49 2.19 -36.80
C LEU A 445 -16.54 1.24 -36.21
N THR A 446 -16.73 0.12 -36.90
CA THR A 446 -17.57 -0.97 -36.43
C THR A 446 -16.84 -2.28 -36.67
N PHE A 447 -16.71 -3.08 -35.63
CA PHE A 447 -16.11 -4.40 -35.66
C PHE A 447 -17.20 -5.42 -35.35
N THR A 448 -17.42 -6.35 -36.27
CA THR A 448 -18.41 -7.40 -36.10
C THR A 448 -17.69 -8.72 -35.90
N GLU A 449 -17.98 -9.40 -34.79
CA GLU A 449 -17.50 -10.74 -34.50
C GLU A 449 -18.68 -11.71 -34.53
N GLU A 450 -18.54 -12.80 -35.29
CA GLU A 450 -19.51 -13.88 -35.36
C GLU A 450 -18.86 -15.19 -34.91
N VAL A 451 -19.48 -15.85 -33.93
CA VAL A 451 -18.97 -17.09 -33.34
C VAL A 451 -19.96 -18.23 -33.55
N ASP A 452 -19.47 -19.34 -34.10
CA ASP A 452 -20.15 -20.63 -34.10
C ASP A 452 -19.93 -21.33 -32.76
N MET A 453 -21.01 -21.44 -31.98
CA MET A 453 -20.97 -22.01 -30.63
C MET A 453 -20.58 -23.50 -30.63
N LYS A 454 -20.93 -24.26 -31.67
CA LYS A 454 -20.66 -25.71 -31.73
C LYS A 454 -19.20 -26.01 -32.00
N GLU A 455 -18.58 -25.21 -32.87
CA GLU A 455 -17.14 -25.32 -33.13
C GLU A 455 -16.33 -24.92 -31.90
N MET A 456 -16.73 -23.82 -31.24
CA MET A 456 -16.07 -23.32 -30.03
C MET A 456 -16.17 -24.32 -28.87
N GLU A 457 -17.38 -24.84 -28.57
CA GLU A 457 -17.54 -25.85 -27.53
C GLU A 457 -16.70 -27.10 -27.77
N LYS A 458 -16.60 -27.55 -29.03
CA LYS A 458 -15.80 -28.72 -29.37
C LYS A 458 -14.31 -28.46 -29.15
N ALA A 459 -13.82 -27.28 -29.52
CA ALA A 459 -12.43 -26.87 -29.30
C ALA A 459 -12.08 -26.74 -27.81
N LEU A 460 -13.05 -26.35 -26.98
CA LEU A 460 -12.87 -26.16 -25.54
C LEU A 460 -13.07 -27.46 -24.72
N LYS A 461 -13.95 -28.38 -25.16
CA LYS A 461 -14.15 -29.72 -24.56
C LYS A 461 -12.90 -30.61 -24.60
N GLU A 462 -12.05 -30.47 -25.62
CA GLU A 462 -10.74 -31.15 -25.67
C GLU A 462 -9.79 -30.68 -24.56
N GLN A 463 -10.15 -29.62 -23.83
CA GLN A 463 -9.35 -28.96 -22.80
C GLN A 463 -10.15 -28.69 -21.51
N ASP A 464 -11.14 -29.54 -21.21
CA ASP A 464 -12.00 -29.45 -20.00
C ASP A 464 -11.20 -29.22 -18.69
N TYR A 465 -9.95 -29.70 -18.62
CA TYR A 465 -9.07 -29.50 -17.46
C TYR A 465 -8.55 -28.06 -17.27
N ILE A 466 -8.51 -27.25 -18.33
CA ILE A 466 -8.09 -25.83 -18.31
C ILE A 466 -9.31 -24.93 -18.15
N PHE A 467 -10.40 -25.27 -18.83
CA PHE A 467 -11.51 -24.32 -19.05
C PHE A 467 -12.72 -24.48 -18.15
N GLY A 468 -12.89 -25.64 -17.48
CA GLY A 468 -13.93 -25.92 -16.46
C GLY A 468 -15.08 -24.90 -16.35
N ASN A 469 -15.18 -24.23 -15.19
CA ASN A 469 -16.11 -23.12 -14.97
C ASN A 469 -15.40 -21.76 -15.04
N TYR A 470 -14.27 -21.64 -15.74
CA TYR A 470 -13.44 -20.43 -15.73
C TYR A 470 -14.21 -19.20 -16.27
N ILE A 471 -14.91 -19.35 -17.39
CA ILE A 471 -15.69 -18.27 -18.02
C ILE A 471 -16.81 -17.79 -17.09
N GLU A 472 -17.52 -18.71 -16.42
CA GLU A 472 -18.52 -18.37 -15.41
C GLU A 472 -17.90 -17.62 -14.22
N ARG A 473 -16.75 -18.09 -13.72
CA ARG A 473 -16.05 -17.45 -12.59
C ARG A 473 -15.52 -16.06 -12.97
N LEU A 474 -15.07 -15.86 -14.21
CA LEU A 474 -14.63 -14.57 -14.73
C LEU A 474 -15.81 -13.60 -14.85
N TRP A 475 -16.96 -14.06 -15.36
CA TRP A 475 -18.21 -13.27 -15.34
C TRP A 475 -18.58 -12.86 -13.91
N ALA A 476 -18.56 -13.80 -12.96
CA ALA A 476 -18.87 -13.52 -11.56
C ALA A 476 -17.89 -12.51 -10.95
N TYR A 477 -16.58 -12.66 -11.24
CA TYR A 477 -15.54 -11.72 -10.82
C TYR A 477 -15.82 -10.30 -11.31
N LEU A 478 -16.02 -10.11 -12.61
CA LEU A 478 -16.26 -8.79 -13.20
C LEU A 478 -17.55 -8.18 -12.68
N THR A 479 -18.60 -8.99 -12.53
CA THR A 479 -19.88 -8.55 -11.97
C THR A 479 -19.73 -8.07 -10.53
N ILE A 480 -18.97 -8.80 -9.69
CA ILE A 480 -18.71 -8.39 -8.30
C ILE A 480 -17.88 -7.10 -8.26
N GLU A 481 -16.81 -6.97 -9.06
CA GLU A 481 -16.01 -5.72 -9.12
C GLU A 481 -16.92 -4.52 -9.46
N GLN A 482 -17.76 -4.66 -10.50
CA GLN A 482 -18.67 -3.59 -10.93
C GLN A 482 -19.75 -3.26 -9.89
N LEU A 483 -20.28 -4.26 -9.18
CA LEU A 483 -21.23 -4.03 -8.08
C LEU A 483 -20.56 -3.28 -6.92
N LEU A 484 -19.32 -3.64 -6.58
CA LEU A 484 -18.55 -2.97 -5.53
C LEU A 484 -18.18 -1.53 -5.91
N GLU A 485 -17.88 -1.26 -7.17
CA GLU A 485 -17.66 0.10 -7.69
C GLU A 485 -18.93 0.94 -7.65
N LYS A 486 -20.05 0.43 -8.18
CA LYS A 486 -21.36 1.11 -8.14
C LYS A 486 -21.80 1.42 -6.70
N ARG A 487 -21.52 0.50 -5.77
CA ARG A 487 -21.82 0.66 -4.34
C ARG A 487 -21.12 1.87 -3.70
N LYS A 488 -19.95 2.31 -4.21
CA LYS A 488 -19.20 3.44 -3.63
C LYS A 488 -19.98 4.76 -3.76
N ASN A 489 -20.68 4.95 -4.87
CA ASN A 489 -21.44 6.16 -5.18
C ASN A 489 -22.95 6.04 -4.88
N ALA A 490 -23.41 4.85 -4.44
CA ALA A 490 -24.81 4.61 -4.11
C ALA A 490 -25.16 5.04 -2.67
N HIS A 491 -26.42 5.44 -2.45
CA HIS A 491 -26.93 5.87 -1.15
C HIS A 491 -28.24 5.15 -0.77
N GLY A 492 -28.50 5.02 0.53
CA GLY A 492 -29.75 4.44 1.05
C GLY A 492 -29.99 2.99 0.57
N GLU A 493 -31.23 2.72 0.14
CA GLU A 493 -31.71 1.39 -0.28
C GLU A 493 -30.93 0.81 -1.47
N GLU A 494 -30.49 1.66 -2.41
CA GLU A 494 -29.69 1.21 -3.56
C GLU A 494 -28.36 0.61 -3.11
N LYS A 495 -27.70 1.26 -2.14
CA LYS A 495 -26.44 0.77 -1.57
C LYS A 495 -26.63 -0.56 -0.86
N GLU A 496 -27.74 -0.73 -0.13
CA GLU A 496 -28.07 -1.98 0.57
C GLU A 496 -28.33 -3.12 -0.44
N ASN A 497 -29.09 -2.86 -1.50
CA ASN A 497 -29.36 -3.84 -2.55
C ASN A 497 -28.08 -4.27 -3.29
N LEU A 498 -27.24 -3.31 -3.70
CA LEU A 498 -25.94 -3.60 -4.32
C LEU A 498 -25.02 -4.41 -3.38
N THR A 499 -25.04 -4.10 -2.08
CA THR A 499 -24.27 -4.83 -1.07
C THR A 499 -24.76 -6.28 -0.94
N ALA A 500 -26.08 -6.49 -0.90
CA ALA A 500 -26.67 -7.82 -0.80
C ALA A 500 -26.36 -8.68 -2.03
N GLN A 501 -26.49 -8.12 -3.24
CA GLN A 501 -26.16 -8.82 -4.49
C GLN A 501 -24.67 -9.20 -4.56
N ALA A 502 -23.79 -8.25 -4.24
CA ALA A 502 -22.35 -8.51 -4.23
C ALA A 502 -21.98 -9.59 -3.19
N LEU A 503 -22.61 -9.57 -2.01
CA LEU A 503 -22.41 -10.58 -0.97
C LEU A 503 -22.88 -11.97 -1.41
N ASP A 504 -24.08 -12.08 -1.99
CA ASP A 504 -24.64 -13.34 -2.47
C ASP A 504 -23.74 -13.99 -3.53
N LEU A 505 -23.31 -13.22 -4.54
CA LEU A 505 -22.37 -13.69 -5.56
C LEU A 505 -21.01 -14.06 -4.96
N SER A 506 -20.50 -13.26 -4.01
CA SER A 506 -19.23 -13.55 -3.33
C SER A 506 -19.29 -14.89 -2.59
N LEU A 507 -20.40 -15.18 -1.90
CA LEU A 507 -20.61 -16.45 -1.18
C LEU A 507 -20.81 -17.61 -2.15
N LYS A 508 -21.63 -17.44 -3.19
CA LYS A 508 -21.89 -18.46 -4.23
C LYS A 508 -20.60 -18.94 -4.90
N TYR A 509 -19.73 -18.01 -5.30
CA TYR A 509 -18.49 -18.32 -6.01
C TYR A 509 -17.27 -18.47 -5.09
N HIS A 510 -17.46 -18.34 -3.77
CA HIS A 510 -16.41 -18.43 -2.75
C HIS A 510 -15.27 -17.43 -2.97
N PHE A 511 -15.61 -16.20 -3.34
CA PHE A 511 -14.67 -15.09 -3.41
C PHE A 511 -14.51 -14.42 -2.04
N VAL A 512 -13.28 -14.09 -1.66
CA VAL A 512 -12.91 -13.24 -0.54
C VAL A 512 -12.86 -11.80 -1.04
N THR A 513 -13.89 -11.04 -0.71
CA THR A 513 -14.11 -9.66 -1.18
C THR A 513 -14.15 -8.72 0.03
N PRO A 514 -14.28 -7.39 -0.14
CA PRO A 514 -14.44 -6.50 1.02
C PRO A 514 -15.65 -6.83 1.92
N LEU A 515 -16.59 -7.64 1.43
CA LEU A 515 -17.81 -8.09 2.13
C LEU A 515 -17.70 -9.51 2.74
N THR A 516 -16.72 -10.30 2.32
CA THR A 516 -16.56 -11.70 2.76
C THR A 516 -15.17 -11.97 3.29
N SER A 517 -15.10 -12.99 4.12
CA SER A 517 -13.91 -13.42 4.82
C SER A 517 -13.93 -14.92 4.91
N MET A 518 -12.77 -15.53 4.85
CA MET A 518 -12.63 -16.97 4.90
C MET A 518 -12.23 -17.45 6.29
N VAL A 519 -12.71 -18.64 6.67
CA VAL A 519 -12.43 -19.32 7.93
C VAL A 519 -12.11 -20.81 7.68
N VAL A 520 -10.91 -21.29 8.00
CA VAL A 520 -10.48 -22.70 7.98
C VAL A 520 -10.75 -23.32 9.34
N THR A 521 -11.58 -24.38 9.44
CA THR A 521 -11.94 -24.99 10.74
C THR A 521 -11.60 -26.49 10.85
N LYS A 522 -11.10 -26.95 12.00
CA LYS A 522 -10.93 -28.40 12.30
C LYS A 522 -12.27 -29.01 12.81
N PRO A 523 -12.79 -30.14 12.27
CA PRO A 523 -14.11 -30.68 12.64
C PRO A 523 -14.17 -31.56 13.89
N GLU A 524 -13.08 -31.98 14.51
CA GLU A 524 -13.13 -32.89 15.68
C GLU A 524 -12.33 -32.34 16.87
N ASP A 525 -12.99 -31.47 17.62
CA ASP A 525 -13.45 -31.65 19.00
C ASP A 525 -14.55 -30.59 19.21
N ASN A 526 -15.57 -30.85 20.02
CA ASN A 526 -16.52 -29.81 20.41
C ASN A 526 -15.71 -28.60 20.92
N GLU A 527 -15.77 -27.48 20.19
CA GLU A 527 -15.05 -26.19 20.31
C GLU A 527 -13.88 -25.92 19.34
N ASP A 528 -14.27 -25.48 18.14
CA ASP A 528 -13.70 -24.38 17.34
C ASP A 528 -12.17 -24.27 17.30
N GLN A 529 -11.51 -24.90 16.33
CA GLN A 529 -10.19 -24.45 15.84
C GLN A 529 -10.42 -23.69 14.53
N THR A 530 -10.08 -22.40 14.43
CA THR A 530 -10.38 -21.57 13.24
C THR A 530 -9.20 -20.68 12.80
N ALA A 531 -8.85 -20.68 11.50
CA ALA A 531 -7.89 -19.73 10.91
C ALA A 531 -8.58 -18.85 9.87
N ILE A 532 -8.31 -17.53 9.82
CA ILE A 532 -9.15 -16.58 9.06
C ILE A 532 -8.36 -15.82 8.00
N ALA A 533 -9.00 -15.47 6.89
CA ALA A 533 -8.41 -14.71 5.81
C ALA A 533 -9.42 -13.66 5.32
N ASP A 534 -9.07 -12.38 5.43
CA ASP A 534 -9.94 -11.25 5.09
C ASP A 534 -9.33 -10.45 3.93
N LYS A 535 -10.15 -9.95 3.00
CA LYS A 535 -9.67 -8.90 2.08
C LYS A 535 -9.56 -7.58 2.87
N PRO A 536 -8.36 -6.98 3.00
CA PRO A 536 -8.21 -5.68 3.65
C PRO A 536 -9.04 -4.64 2.90
N GLY A 537 -9.76 -3.79 3.65
CA GLY A 537 -10.38 -2.60 3.09
C GLY A 537 -9.39 -1.44 3.13
N GLU A 538 -9.46 -0.51 2.18
CA GLU A 538 -8.83 0.80 2.35
C GLU A 538 -9.50 1.50 3.54
N GLY A 539 -8.69 1.97 4.50
CA GLY A 539 -9.14 2.35 5.84
C GLY A 539 -10.34 3.31 5.85
N VAL A 540 -11.48 2.82 6.32
CA VAL A 540 -12.63 3.66 6.70
C VAL A 540 -12.34 4.21 8.09
N TRP A 541 -12.18 5.54 8.19
CA TRP A 541 -12.26 6.23 9.46
C TRP A 541 -13.74 6.43 9.77
N ASP A 542 -14.28 5.65 10.71
CA ASP A 542 -15.59 5.93 11.31
C ASP A 542 -15.48 7.25 12.09
N GLY A 543 -15.90 8.33 11.44
CA GLY A 543 -16.08 9.62 12.07
C GLY A 543 -17.21 9.52 13.09
N VAL A 544 -16.86 9.61 14.37
CA VAL A 544 -17.83 9.86 15.45
C VAL A 544 -18.42 11.25 15.21
N CYS A 545 -19.59 11.30 14.58
CA CYS A 545 -20.39 12.51 14.51
C CYS A 545 -20.93 12.86 15.90
N CYS A 546 -20.46 13.97 16.48
CA CYS A 546 -21.09 14.59 17.65
C CYS A 546 -22.42 15.24 17.22
N GLU A 547 -23.55 14.65 17.59
CA GLU A 547 -24.87 15.27 17.47
C GLU A 547 -24.95 16.51 18.37
N HIS A 548 -25.12 17.69 17.75
CA HIS A 548 -25.43 18.94 18.45
C HIS A 548 -26.93 19.00 18.78
N HIS A 549 -27.28 18.76 20.04
CA HIS A 549 -28.57 19.16 20.57
C HIS A 549 -28.67 20.68 20.69
N SER A 550 -29.53 21.25 19.86
CA SER A 550 -29.99 22.64 19.91
C SER A 550 -30.71 22.98 21.23
N ARG A 551 -30.22 23.96 22.00
CA ARG A 551 -31.08 24.75 22.89
C ARG A 551 -30.74 26.25 22.87
N GLN A 552 -31.81 26.99 22.58
CA GLN A 552 -32.00 28.43 22.49
C GLN A 552 -31.24 29.30 23.50
N ARG A 553 -30.73 30.45 23.03
CA ARG A 553 -30.44 31.62 23.86
C ARG A 553 -31.39 32.77 23.52
N SER A 554 -32.11 33.27 24.52
CA SER A 554 -32.74 34.59 24.48
C SER A 554 -31.83 35.65 25.10
N ARG A 555 -31.72 36.77 24.37
CA ARG A 555 -31.14 38.09 24.66
C ARG A 555 -31.07 38.54 26.12
N ARG A 556 -29.94 39.18 26.50
CA ARG A 556 -29.86 40.62 26.86
C ARG A 556 -28.42 41.10 27.10
N SER A 557 -28.18 42.36 26.71
CA SER A 557 -26.94 43.13 26.75
C SER A 557 -26.55 43.63 28.15
N ARG A 558 -25.25 43.75 28.42
CA ARG A 558 -24.55 45.02 28.73
C ARG A 558 -23.06 44.80 29.01
N ASP A 559 -22.29 45.81 28.62
CA ASP A 559 -20.83 45.94 28.63
C ASP A 559 -20.18 45.71 29.98
N LEU A 560 -18.97 45.12 30.00
CA LEU A 560 -17.84 45.52 30.87
C LEU A 560 -16.55 44.75 30.50
N HIS A 561 -15.47 45.52 30.39
CA HIS A 561 -14.05 45.22 30.18
C HIS A 561 -13.54 43.77 30.15
N CYS A 562 -12.82 43.46 29.06
CA CYS A 562 -12.05 42.24 28.88
C CYS A 562 -10.68 42.37 29.57
N SER A 563 -10.52 41.68 30.70
CA SER A 563 -9.21 41.22 31.20
C SER A 563 -9.07 39.74 30.84
N PRO A 564 -7.91 39.25 30.38
CA PRO A 564 -7.76 37.85 30.03
C PRO A 564 -7.76 37.01 31.32
N VAL A 565 -8.87 36.32 31.56
CA VAL A 565 -8.95 35.25 32.56
C VAL A 565 -8.38 33.99 31.94
N THR A 566 -7.30 33.52 32.55
CA THR A 566 -6.67 32.22 32.34
C THR A 566 -7.69 31.11 32.56
N ILE A 567 -8.03 30.38 31.50
CA ILE A 567 -8.78 29.12 31.61
C ILE A 567 -7.76 28.00 31.82
N PRO A 568 -7.92 27.14 32.85
CA PRO A 568 -6.99 26.04 33.10
C PRO A 568 -7.11 25.00 31.99
N PHE A 569 -5.97 24.67 31.39
CA PHE A 569 -5.81 23.52 30.50
C PHE A 569 -5.90 22.24 31.33
N SER A 570 -6.98 21.48 31.16
CA SER A 570 -7.00 20.05 31.46
C SER A 570 -7.70 19.36 30.31
N ASP A 571 -6.88 18.88 29.37
CA ASP A 571 -7.02 17.65 28.58
C ASP A 571 -6.17 17.78 27.31
N VAL A 572 -4.86 17.91 27.54
CA VAL A 572 -3.83 17.55 26.56
C VAL A 572 -3.41 16.12 26.94
N PRO A 573 -3.28 15.17 26.00
CA PRO A 573 -2.72 13.87 26.34
C PRO A 573 -1.30 14.07 26.86
N SER A 574 -1.15 13.90 28.18
CA SER A 574 0.12 13.84 28.88
C SER A 574 1.04 12.88 28.14
N VAL A 575 2.16 13.37 27.62
CA VAL A 575 3.29 12.52 27.25
C VAL A 575 3.88 12.09 28.58
N ASP A 576 3.38 10.97 29.09
CA ASP A 576 3.97 10.31 30.25
C ASP A 576 5.44 10.03 29.90
N GLY A 577 6.34 10.47 30.78
CA GLY A 577 7.78 10.35 30.54
C GLY A 577 8.21 8.89 30.63
N ASP A 578 9.09 8.52 29.69
CA ASP A 578 10.03 7.39 29.62
C ASP A 578 9.91 6.21 30.62
N PRO A 579 10.17 5.03 30.07
CA PRO A 579 11.45 4.39 30.29
C PRO A 579 12.40 4.63 29.14
N HIS A 580 13.67 4.81 29.47
CA HIS A 580 14.76 5.05 28.54
C HIS A 580 15.09 3.82 27.70
N PHE A 581 14.76 2.62 28.18
CA PHE A 581 15.07 1.38 27.50
C PHE A 581 13.85 0.44 27.51
N ILE A 582 13.45 -0.01 26.32
CA ILE A 582 12.40 -1.01 26.12
C ILE A 582 13.02 -2.25 25.45
N ILE A 583 13.13 -3.33 26.20
CA ILE A 583 13.70 -4.60 25.76
C ILE A 583 12.57 -5.58 25.43
N GLN A 584 12.48 -6.00 24.16
CA GLN A 584 11.57 -7.07 23.75
C GLN A 584 12.30 -8.40 23.81
N VAL A 585 11.75 -9.35 24.56
CA VAL A 585 12.29 -10.70 24.67
C VAL A 585 11.56 -11.61 23.67
N PRO A 586 12.27 -12.26 22.73
CA PRO A 586 11.65 -13.19 21.81
C PRO A 586 10.87 -14.29 22.57
N GLN A 587 9.67 -14.62 22.08
CA GLN A 587 8.78 -15.65 22.67
C GLN A 587 8.09 -15.27 23.99
N LYS A 588 8.16 -14.01 24.44
CA LYS A 588 7.39 -13.47 25.57
C LYS A 588 6.46 -12.35 25.10
N ASP A 589 5.25 -12.31 25.65
CA ASP A 589 4.25 -11.29 25.31
C ASP A 589 4.52 -9.93 25.97
N ASP A 590 5.31 -9.93 27.06
CA ASP A 590 5.65 -8.75 27.85
C ASP A 590 7.07 -8.26 27.57
N ALA A 591 7.23 -6.94 27.44
CA ALA A 591 8.54 -6.30 27.37
C ALA A 591 9.11 -5.97 28.76
N ILE A 592 10.42 -5.72 28.84
CA ILE A 592 11.09 -5.21 30.04
C ILE A 592 11.45 -3.75 29.80
N CYS A 593 11.19 -2.91 30.80
CA CYS A 593 11.46 -1.48 30.75
C CYS A 593 12.37 -1.08 31.91
N PHE A 594 13.34 -0.19 31.69
CA PHE A 594 14.13 0.40 32.78
C PHE A 594 14.67 1.79 32.40
N ASN A 595 15.15 2.53 33.39
CA ASN A 595 15.80 3.84 33.25
C ASN A 595 17.27 3.79 33.62
N ILE A 596 18.04 4.79 33.17
CA ILE A 596 19.38 5.09 33.68
C ILE A 596 19.39 6.59 33.99
N ASP A 597 19.24 6.90 35.28
CA ASP A 597 19.09 8.26 35.78
C ASP A 597 20.46 8.82 36.15
N GLU A 598 21.19 9.32 35.15
CA GLU A 598 22.53 9.92 35.28
C GLU A 598 22.53 11.43 35.04
N ASP A 599 23.57 12.12 35.50
CA ASP A 599 23.66 13.57 35.35
C ASP A 599 23.74 13.99 33.85
N PRO A 600 23.07 15.09 33.44
CA PRO A 600 23.18 15.58 32.08
C PRO A 600 24.63 15.88 31.68
N GLY A 601 25.02 15.39 30.51
CA GLY A 601 26.40 15.40 30.03
C GLY A 601 27.05 14.02 30.08
N THR A 602 26.56 13.10 30.92
CA THR A 602 27.03 11.71 30.98
C THR A 602 26.82 11.01 29.64
N VAL A 603 27.85 10.28 29.20
CA VAL A 603 27.82 9.51 27.96
C VAL A 603 27.76 8.02 28.30
N LEU A 604 26.77 7.33 27.75
CA LEU A 604 26.52 5.92 27.97
C LEU A 604 26.89 5.09 26.76
N ARG A 605 27.56 3.96 26.98
CA ARG A 605 27.85 2.95 25.96
C ARG A 605 26.65 2.04 25.76
N LEU A 606 25.95 2.25 24.65
CA LEU A 606 24.73 1.51 24.30
C LEU A 606 25.06 0.17 23.65
N ILE A 607 25.98 0.18 22.69
CA ILE A 607 26.39 -1.01 21.94
C ILE A 607 27.91 -0.96 21.73
N LEU A 608 28.56 -2.09 21.97
CA LEU A 608 29.96 -2.35 21.62
C LEU A 608 30.04 -3.75 21.02
N ASP A 609 30.40 -3.83 19.73
CA ASP A 609 30.67 -5.09 19.06
C ASP A 609 32.13 -5.12 18.59
N PRO A 610 33.02 -5.86 19.29
CA PRO A 610 34.43 -5.91 18.96
C PRO A 610 34.72 -6.64 17.64
N VAL A 611 33.79 -7.47 17.14
CA VAL A 611 33.99 -8.25 15.91
C VAL A 611 33.67 -7.42 14.67
N THR A 612 32.63 -6.59 14.72
CA THR A 612 32.27 -5.69 13.61
C THR A 612 32.96 -4.33 13.71
N GLY A 613 33.56 -4.02 14.87
CA GLY A 613 34.18 -2.73 15.17
C GLY A 613 33.18 -1.63 15.50
N LEU A 614 31.88 -1.96 15.63
CA LEU A 614 30.79 -1.01 15.85
C LEU A 614 30.73 -0.57 17.31
N THR A 615 30.67 0.74 17.53
CA THR A 615 30.41 1.36 18.84
C THR A 615 29.29 2.38 18.71
N VAL A 616 28.31 2.32 19.62
CA VAL A 616 27.23 3.29 19.73
C VAL A 616 27.19 3.84 21.16
N ASN A 617 27.37 5.15 21.29
CA ASN A 617 27.33 5.87 22.55
C ASN A 617 26.24 6.95 22.50
N GLY A 618 25.58 7.23 23.63
CA GLY A 618 24.54 8.25 23.75
C GLY A 618 24.83 9.22 24.89
N GLN A 619 24.79 10.53 24.62
CA GLN A 619 24.92 11.57 25.65
C GLN A 619 23.56 11.98 26.21
N ILE A 620 23.45 11.97 27.53
CA ILE A 620 22.24 12.36 28.25
C ILE A 620 22.11 13.89 28.35
N ILE A 621 20.91 14.39 28.17
CA ILE A 621 20.47 15.77 28.43
C ILE A 621 19.31 15.74 29.42
N GLY A 622 19.18 16.77 30.27
CA GLY A 622 18.06 16.91 31.22
C GLY A 622 17.05 17.97 30.77
N GLU A 623 15.84 17.94 31.32
CA GLU A 623 14.76 18.92 31.06
C GLU A 623 15.21 20.40 31.12
N LYS A 624 14.48 21.27 30.41
CA LYS A 624 14.80 22.71 30.17
C LYS A 624 14.83 23.57 31.45
N GLY A 625 14.30 23.07 32.56
CA GLY A 625 14.38 23.69 33.89
C GLY A 625 15.25 22.84 34.81
N GLY A 626 16.37 23.38 35.28
CA GLY A 626 17.23 22.70 36.25
C GLY A 626 16.50 22.54 37.59
N SER A 627 15.85 21.40 37.80
CA SER A 627 15.46 20.96 39.14
C SER A 627 16.72 20.60 39.93
N SER A 628 16.83 21.08 41.17
CA SER A 628 17.94 20.80 42.08
C SER A 628 17.86 19.43 42.74
N ASP A 629 16.81 18.65 42.46
CA ASP A 629 16.57 17.33 43.05
C ASP A 629 16.78 16.24 41.99
N SER A 630 17.83 15.41 42.17
CA SER A 630 18.27 14.42 41.17
C SER A 630 17.29 13.25 41.02
N LYS A 631 16.39 13.02 41.98
CA LYS A 631 15.46 11.87 42.00
C LYS A 631 14.19 12.05 41.17
N THR A 632 13.89 13.26 40.67
CA THR A 632 12.65 13.54 39.91
C THR A 632 12.92 14.20 38.55
N ARG A 633 14.16 14.21 38.09
CA ARG A 633 14.56 14.89 36.86
C ARG A 633 14.48 13.91 35.69
N LYS A 634 13.67 14.22 34.66
CA LYS A 634 13.68 13.41 33.44
C LYS A 634 14.91 13.74 32.60
N THR A 635 15.57 12.69 32.15
CA THR A 635 16.71 12.69 31.24
C THR A 635 16.26 12.21 29.86
N TYR A 636 17.05 12.50 28.83
CA TYR A 636 16.82 12.05 27.45
C TYR A 636 18.15 11.93 26.70
N PHE A 637 18.21 11.25 25.56
CA PHE A 637 19.39 11.33 24.68
C PHE A 637 19.38 12.59 23.82
N GLY A 638 20.42 13.42 23.98
CA GLY A 638 20.60 14.64 23.19
C GLY A 638 21.60 14.51 22.05
N LYS A 639 22.50 13.53 22.13
CA LYS A 639 23.45 13.21 21.06
C LYS A 639 23.70 11.72 21.00
N LEU A 640 23.89 11.20 19.79
CA LEU A 640 24.30 9.82 19.56
C LEU A 640 25.56 9.81 18.70
N GLY A 641 26.58 9.08 19.16
CA GLY A 641 27.80 8.80 18.41
C GLY A 641 27.79 7.37 17.92
N ILE A 642 27.90 7.18 16.62
CA ILE A 642 28.04 5.87 15.99
C ILE A 642 29.40 5.83 15.29
N ALA A 643 30.26 4.91 15.68
CA ALA A 643 31.57 4.73 15.08
C ALA A 643 31.79 3.28 14.65
N ASN A 644 32.58 3.12 13.58
CA ASN A 644 33.11 1.82 13.20
C ASN A 644 34.65 1.90 13.08
N ALA A 645 35.35 1.21 13.98
CA ALA A 645 36.80 1.20 14.05
C ALA A 645 37.45 0.56 12.81
N HIS A 646 36.78 -0.38 12.14
CA HIS A 646 37.30 -1.06 10.94
C HIS A 646 37.16 -0.22 9.67
N MET A 647 36.28 0.80 9.69
CA MET A 647 35.96 1.63 8.53
C MET A 647 36.42 3.09 8.67
N ASP A 648 37.11 3.44 9.76
CA ASP A 648 37.45 4.83 10.13
C ASP A 648 36.26 5.80 10.01
N PHE A 649 35.10 5.31 10.45
CA PHE A 649 33.81 5.98 10.30
C PHE A 649 33.35 6.52 11.65
N ARG A 650 32.88 7.77 11.67
CA ARG A 650 32.20 8.38 12.83
C ARG A 650 31.00 9.18 12.36
N MET A 651 29.90 9.06 13.08
CA MET A 651 28.65 9.78 12.83
C MET A 651 28.09 10.32 14.14
N GLU A 652 27.90 11.63 14.22
CA GLU A 652 27.21 12.30 15.34
C GLU A 652 25.82 12.70 14.89
N VAL A 653 24.81 12.27 15.65
CA VAL A 653 23.41 12.65 15.45
C VAL A 653 22.97 13.53 16.61
N THR A 654 22.46 14.71 16.31
CA THR A 654 21.81 15.61 17.26
C THR A 654 20.41 16.00 16.76
N PRO A 655 19.53 16.56 17.60
CA PRO A 655 18.23 17.07 17.16
C PRO A 655 18.28 18.05 15.99
N ASP A 656 19.36 18.83 15.87
CA ASP A 656 19.49 19.89 14.88
C ASP A 656 20.27 19.48 13.62
N LYS A 657 21.16 18.49 13.72
CA LYS A 657 22.10 18.14 12.64
C LYS A 657 22.65 16.72 12.75
N ILE A 658 23.08 16.19 11.61
CA ILE A 658 23.86 14.95 11.51
C ILE A 658 25.23 15.32 10.94
N ILE A 659 26.31 14.92 11.61
CA ILE A 659 27.68 15.16 11.18
C ILE A 659 28.35 13.82 10.89
N LEU A 660 28.99 13.72 9.73
CA LEU A 660 29.70 12.52 9.28
C LEU A 660 31.19 12.81 9.13
N TRP A 661 32.04 11.93 9.66
CA TRP A 661 33.48 11.94 9.47
C TRP A 661 33.95 10.63 8.83
N ASN A 662 34.75 10.75 7.78
CA ASN A 662 35.45 9.67 7.10
C ASN A 662 36.78 10.24 6.57
N GLY A 663 37.84 10.19 7.36
CA GLY A 663 39.10 10.86 7.03
C GLY A 663 38.98 12.37 6.73
N ALA A 664 39.87 12.91 5.89
CA ALA A 664 40.06 14.34 5.65
C ALA A 664 39.09 15.01 4.62
N ALA A 665 38.03 14.34 4.17
CA ALA A 665 37.08 14.91 3.22
C ALA A 665 35.63 14.50 3.52
N GLN A 666 34.71 15.47 3.43
CA GLN A 666 33.26 15.20 3.42
C GLN A 666 32.91 14.43 2.14
N SER A 667 32.34 13.23 2.26
CA SER A 667 31.89 12.41 1.14
C SER A 667 30.64 11.62 1.53
N THR A 668 29.72 11.50 0.58
CA THR A 668 28.48 10.72 0.67
C THR A 668 28.82 9.22 0.75
N PHE A 669 28.22 8.50 1.70
CA PHE A 669 28.42 7.07 1.87
C PHE A 669 27.09 6.31 1.76
N ALA A 670 27.11 5.17 1.09
CA ALA A 670 26.07 4.16 1.15
C ALA A 670 26.57 3.05 2.10
N LEU A 671 25.84 2.79 3.18
CA LEU A 671 26.08 1.59 3.98
C LEU A 671 25.85 0.36 3.08
N PRO A 672 26.71 -0.67 3.13
CA PRO A 672 26.49 -1.87 2.35
C PRO A 672 25.14 -2.52 2.71
N PRO A 673 24.44 -3.15 1.74
CA PRO A 673 23.09 -3.71 1.92
C PRO A 673 23.00 -4.86 2.93
N ASP A 674 24.11 -5.27 3.55
CA ASP A 674 24.22 -6.42 4.46
C ASP A 674 24.40 -6.05 5.96
N GLY A 675 24.25 -4.78 6.34
CA GLY A 675 24.50 -4.28 7.70
C GLY A 675 23.35 -4.38 8.72
N VAL A 676 23.66 -4.16 10.00
CA VAL A 676 22.67 -4.01 11.09
C VAL A 676 21.87 -2.72 10.90
N THR A 677 20.54 -2.78 11.05
CA THR A 677 19.65 -1.63 10.88
C THR A 677 19.23 -1.03 12.22
N PHE A 678 19.51 0.26 12.39
CA PHE A 678 19.05 1.07 13.52
C PHE A 678 18.17 2.21 13.01
N VAL A 679 17.23 2.64 13.84
CA VAL A 679 16.38 3.81 13.58
C VAL A 679 16.63 4.81 14.70
N VAL A 680 16.99 6.03 14.33
CA VAL A 680 17.06 7.17 15.24
C VAL A 680 15.85 8.06 14.98
N VAL A 681 15.02 8.26 16.01
CA VAL A 681 13.80 9.08 15.92
C VAL A 681 14.02 10.39 16.64
N LEU A 682 13.71 11.51 15.98
CA LEU A 682 13.67 12.82 16.63
C LEU A 682 12.28 13.06 17.21
N HIS A 683 12.21 13.22 18.53
CA HIS A 683 11.00 13.63 19.22
C HIS A 683 10.99 15.15 19.36
N GLN A 684 10.20 15.82 18.50
CA GLN A 684 10.05 17.28 18.52
C GLN A 684 9.02 17.71 19.55
N VAL A 685 9.46 18.58 20.45
CA VAL A 685 8.63 19.19 21.47
C VAL A 685 8.23 20.59 20.99
N TRP A 686 6.99 21.02 21.26
CA TRP A 686 6.52 22.34 20.86
C TRP A 686 7.47 23.46 21.32
N LYS A 687 7.78 24.42 20.43
CA LYS A 687 8.79 25.48 20.63
C LYS A 687 8.68 26.28 21.96
N LYS A 688 7.51 26.31 22.60
CA LYS A 688 7.27 27.01 23.89
C LYS A 688 7.00 26.06 25.08
N HIS A 689 7.31 24.78 24.95
CA HIS A 689 7.04 23.81 26.00
C HIS A 689 7.89 24.13 27.26
N PRO A 690 7.29 24.21 28.45
CA PRO A 690 7.96 24.72 29.66
C PRO A 690 8.96 23.73 30.29
N VAL A 691 8.86 22.43 29.96
CA VAL A 691 9.58 21.34 30.65
C VAL A 691 10.46 20.52 29.70
N HIS A 692 9.88 19.89 28.68
CA HIS A 692 10.60 19.08 27.70
C HIS A 692 11.35 19.88 26.62
N GLN A 693 12.37 19.24 26.05
CA GLN A 693 13.14 19.73 24.90
C GLN A 693 13.26 18.60 23.87
N ASP A 694 13.64 18.94 22.64
CA ASP A 694 13.80 17.95 21.57
C ASP A 694 14.84 16.90 21.97
N PHE A 695 14.53 15.63 21.73
CA PHE A 695 15.38 14.51 22.11
C PHE A 695 15.37 13.39 21.08
N LEU A 696 16.32 12.48 21.21
CA LEU A 696 16.53 11.36 20.29
C LEU A 696 16.09 10.04 20.94
N GLY A 697 15.31 9.25 20.20
CA GLY A 697 15.07 7.84 20.47
C GLY A 697 15.99 6.98 19.61
N PHE A 698 16.63 5.96 20.20
CA PHE A 698 17.47 5.01 19.47
C PHE A 698 16.83 3.62 19.50
N TYR A 699 16.52 3.07 18.34
CA TYR A 699 15.81 1.80 18.20
C TYR A 699 16.59 0.82 17.34
N VAL A 700 16.79 -0.40 17.86
CA VAL A 700 17.37 -1.50 17.12
C VAL A 700 16.23 -2.26 16.44
N VAL A 701 16.21 -2.23 15.10
CA VAL A 701 15.18 -2.90 14.30
C VAL A 701 15.51 -4.38 14.13
N ASP A 702 16.81 -4.67 14.00
CA ASP A 702 17.27 -6.03 13.77
C ASP A 702 18.64 -6.29 14.38
N SER A 703 18.72 -7.20 15.35
CA SER A 703 19.95 -7.53 16.07
C SER A 703 20.56 -8.89 15.67
N HIS A 704 19.96 -9.66 14.75
CA HIS A 704 20.38 -11.05 14.48
C HIS A 704 21.78 -11.18 13.83
N ARG A 705 22.33 -10.07 13.32
CA ARG A 705 23.65 -10.01 12.67
C ARG A 705 24.76 -9.45 13.56
N MET A 706 24.44 -9.11 14.81
CA MET A 706 25.43 -8.73 15.81
C MET A 706 26.27 -9.93 16.21
N SER A 707 27.55 -9.72 16.49
CA SER A 707 28.40 -10.83 16.92
C SER A 707 27.95 -11.37 18.27
N ALA A 708 28.29 -12.63 18.56
CA ALA A 708 28.06 -13.22 19.88
C ALA A 708 28.85 -12.53 21.02
N GLN A 709 29.74 -11.59 20.69
CA GLN A 709 30.53 -10.81 21.63
C GLN A 709 29.96 -9.38 21.80
N THR A 710 28.82 -9.07 21.18
CA THR A 710 28.19 -7.76 21.33
C THR A 710 27.74 -7.53 22.76
N HIS A 711 28.10 -6.37 23.30
CA HIS A 711 27.85 -5.99 24.67
C HIS A 711 27.48 -4.50 24.79
N GLY A 712 27.29 -3.99 26.00
CA GLY A 712 26.79 -2.64 26.28
C GLY A 712 25.40 -2.63 26.91
N LEU A 713 24.88 -1.45 27.26
CA LEU A 713 23.58 -1.30 27.94
C LEU A 713 22.43 -1.97 27.18
N LEU A 714 22.42 -1.86 25.85
CA LEU A 714 21.46 -2.54 24.98
C LEU A 714 22.02 -3.82 24.40
N GLY A 715 23.30 -3.81 24.01
CA GLY A 715 23.95 -4.92 23.29
C GLY A 715 23.88 -6.26 24.02
N GLN A 716 23.93 -6.25 25.36
CA GLN A 716 23.85 -7.46 26.18
C GLN A 716 22.52 -8.24 26.03
N PHE A 717 21.45 -7.58 25.55
CA PHE A 717 20.13 -8.19 25.37
C PHE A 717 19.87 -8.64 23.93
N PHE A 718 20.86 -8.54 23.03
CA PHE A 718 20.74 -9.02 21.64
C PHE A 718 20.89 -10.53 21.51
N HIS A 719 21.25 -11.20 22.60
CA HIS A 719 21.30 -12.66 22.68
C HIS A 719 20.12 -13.18 23.51
N PRO A 720 19.60 -14.39 23.20
CA PRO A 720 18.46 -14.94 23.91
C PRO A 720 18.71 -15.03 25.42
N PHE A 721 17.80 -14.46 26.21
CA PHE A 721 17.73 -14.62 27.65
C PHE A 721 16.27 -14.84 28.05
N ASP A 722 16.04 -15.42 29.22
CA ASP A 722 14.70 -15.73 29.71
C ASP A 722 14.44 -15.07 31.08
N PHE A 723 13.16 -14.82 31.36
CA PHE A 723 12.68 -14.33 32.65
C PHE A 723 11.31 -14.93 32.99
N GLU A 724 11.06 -15.08 34.29
CA GLU A 724 9.78 -15.54 34.84
C GLU A 724 9.20 -14.46 35.75
N VAL A 725 7.89 -14.22 35.66
CA VAL A 725 7.19 -13.28 36.55
C VAL A 725 6.19 -14.06 37.40
N SER A 726 6.22 -13.82 38.70
CA SER A 726 5.42 -14.50 39.71
C SER A 726 4.98 -13.52 40.80
N ASP A 727 4.05 -13.92 41.66
CA ASP A 727 3.62 -13.13 42.83
C ASP A 727 3.12 -11.71 42.49
N ILE A 728 2.13 -11.63 41.59
CA ILE A 728 1.52 -10.35 41.20
C ILE A 728 0.61 -9.87 42.33
N HIS A 729 0.92 -8.70 42.90
CA HIS A 729 0.15 -8.08 43.97
C HIS A 729 -0.11 -6.59 43.69
N PRO A 730 -1.12 -5.97 44.33
CA PRO A 730 -1.34 -4.53 44.20
C PRO A 730 -0.09 -3.75 44.60
N GLY A 731 0.34 -2.84 43.72
CA GLY A 731 1.46 -1.94 43.98
C GLY A 731 1.03 -0.66 44.69
N SER A 732 1.95 0.30 44.80
CA SER A 732 1.68 1.62 45.42
C SER A 732 0.62 2.43 44.64
N ASP A 733 0.50 2.19 43.33
CA ASP A 733 -0.58 2.69 42.48
C ASP A 733 -1.54 1.52 42.19
N PRO A 734 -2.85 1.62 42.53
CA PRO A 734 -3.83 0.57 42.29
C PRO A 734 -3.95 0.16 40.81
N THR A 735 -3.52 1.02 39.88
CA THR A 735 -3.56 0.77 38.43
C THR A 735 -2.28 0.11 37.89
N LYS A 736 -1.24 -0.02 38.73
CA LYS A 736 0.07 -0.59 38.37
C LYS A 736 0.45 -1.68 39.38
N PRO A 737 0.08 -2.95 39.14
CA PRO A 737 0.47 -4.04 40.02
C PRO A 737 1.98 -4.26 40.03
N ASP A 738 2.50 -4.64 41.19
CA ASP A 738 3.87 -5.07 41.39
C ASP A 738 3.95 -6.61 41.27
N ALA A 739 5.11 -7.12 40.88
CA ALA A 739 5.36 -8.55 40.75
C ALA A 739 6.83 -8.89 41.03
N THR A 740 7.10 -10.15 41.30
CA THR A 740 8.45 -10.69 41.42
C THR A 740 8.93 -11.27 40.09
N MET A 741 9.95 -10.67 39.49
CA MET A 741 10.63 -11.17 38.28
C MET A 741 11.90 -11.96 38.67
N VAL A 742 12.09 -13.14 38.09
CA VAL A 742 13.34 -13.90 38.13
C VAL A 742 14.01 -13.82 36.76
N VAL A 743 15.18 -13.20 36.69
CA VAL A 743 15.95 -13.00 35.45
C VAL A 743 17.44 -13.18 35.75
N LYS A 744 18.18 -13.92 34.90
CA LYS A 744 19.62 -14.18 35.08
C LYS A 744 19.99 -14.64 36.51
N ASN A 745 19.19 -15.51 37.14
CA ASN A 745 19.32 -15.98 38.54
C ASN A 745 19.16 -14.90 39.63
N HIS A 746 18.73 -13.68 39.30
CA HIS A 746 18.38 -12.63 40.24
C HIS A 746 16.88 -12.57 40.44
N ARG A 747 16.45 -12.16 41.64
CA ARG A 747 15.05 -11.93 41.99
C ARG A 747 14.83 -10.42 42.17
N LEU A 748 13.98 -9.85 41.33
CA LEU A 748 13.71 -8.41 41.23
C LEU A 748 12.24 -8.12 41.49
N THR A 749 11.96 -6.97 42.09
CA THR A 749 10.59 -6.43 42.17
C THR A 749 10.36 -5.54 40.95
N VAL A 750 9.29 -5.80 40.20
CA VAL A 750 8.95 -5.08 38.98
C VAL A 750 7.53 -4.54 39.03
N THR A 751 7.28 -3.40 38.37
CA THR A 751 5.96 -2.75 38.34
C THR A 751 5.39 -2.78 36.93
N ARG A 752 4.09 -3.07 36.78
CA ARG A 752 3.44 -3.08 35.46
C ARG A 752 3.23 -1.66 34.92
N GLY A 753 3.62 -1.43 33.68
CA GLY A 753 3.42 -0.16 32.97
C GLY A 753 3.05 -0.33 31.49
N SER A 754 2.69 0.78 30.85
CA SER A 754 2.44 0.86 29.41
C SER A 754 3.25 2.01 28.82
N GLN A 755 3.97 1.75 27.73
CA GLN A 755 4.92 2.68 27.15
C GLN A 755 4.83 2.76 25.63
N LYS A 756 5.26 3.88 25.04
CA LYS A 756 5.21 4.04 23.58
C LYS A 756 6.49 3.54 22.93
N ASP A 757 6.37 2.56 22.05
CA ASP A 757 7.43 2.04 21.21
C ASP A 757 7.25 2.52 19.77
N TYR A 758 8.25 3.20 19.23
CA TYR A 758 8.20 3.84 17.92
C TYR A 758 8.84 2.99 16.80
N ARG A 759 9.25 1.74 17.08
CA ARG A 759 9.82 0.82 16.07
C ARG A 759 8.86 0.46 14.94
N LYS A 760 7.56 0.35 15.23
CA LYS A 760 6.51 -0.07 14.28
C LYS A 760 5.77 1.12 13.64
N ASP A 761 5.64 2.22 14.39
CA ASP A 761 4.99 3.46 13.97
C ASP A 761 5.74 4.64 14.59
N VAL A 762 6.54 5.31 13.76
CA VAL A 762 7.41 6.43 14.16
C VAL A 762 6.60 7.70 14.45
N SER A 763 5.35 7.80 14.00
CA SER A 763 4.55 9.01 14.07
C SER A 763 3.69 9.11 15.34
N ILE A 764 3.07 8.00 15.76
CA ILE A 764 2.14 7.98 16.91
C ILE A 764 2.74 7.21 18.10
N GLY A 765 3.60 6.22 17.81
CA GLY A 765 4.12 5.25 18.78
C GLY A 765 3.08 4.18 19.13
N THR A 766 3.48 2.92 19.17
CA THR A 766 2.63 1.79 19.60
C THR A 766 2.69 1.64 21.11
N LYS A 767 1.54 1.52 21.80
CA LYS A 767 1.54 1.21 23.24
C LYS A 767 1.96 -0.25 23.46
N VAL A 768 3.01 -0.45 24.23
CA VAL A 768 3.58 -1.74 24.64
C VAL A 768 3.46 -1.85 26.15
N ALA A 769 2.88 -2.94 26.64
CA ALA A 769 2.88 -3.25 28.05
C ALA A 769 4.25 -3.80 28.46
N CYS A 770 4.79 -3.33 29.58
CA CYS A 770 6.09 -3.80 30.06
C CYS A 770 6.16 -3.88 31.59
N TRP A 771 7.09 -4.71 32.05
CA TRP A 771 7.52 -4.78 33.45
C TRP A 771 8.68 -3.83 33.67
N PHE A 772 8.47 -2.83 34.53
CA PHE A 772 9.45 -1.81 34.85
C PHE A 772 10.39 -2.29 35.96
N VAL A 773 11.69 -2.31 35.68
CA VAL A 773 12.76 -2.60 36.64
C VAL A 773 13.29 -1.29 37.19
N HIS A 774 13.29 -1.17 38.52
CA HIS A 774 13.72 0.03 39.24
C HIS A 774 15.25 0.07 39.42
N ASP A 775 15.75 1.08 40.12
CA ASP A 775 17.15 1.19 40.56
C ASP A 775 18.17 1.07 39.42
N ASN A 776 17.99 1.85 38.35
CA ASN A 776 18.87 1.88 37.19
C ASN A 776 19.11 0.50 36.52
N GLY A 777 18.11 -0.40 36.61
CA GLY A 777 18.19 -1.75 36.03
C GLY A 777 19.04 -2.73 36.84
N GLU A 778 19.29 -2.46 38.13
CA GLU A 778 20.07 -3.33 39.00
C GLU A 778 19.56 -4.79 38.97
N GLY A 779 20.49 -5.74 38.76
CA GLY A 779 20.20 -7.17 38.63
C GLY A 779 19.56 -7.62 37.31
N LEU A 780 19.17 -6.68 36.43
CA LEU A 780 18.81 -6.96 35.03
C LEU A 780 20.02 -6.81 34.09
N ILE A 781 20.77 -5.72 34.25
CA ILE A 781 22.00 -5.44 33.49
C ILE A 781 23.19 -6.21 34.08
N ASP A 782 24.17 -6.54 33.25
CA ASP A 782 25.42 -7.13 33.70
C ASP A 782 26.26 -6.04 34.41
N GLY A 783 26.64 -6.25 35.67
CA GLY A 783 27.39 -5.26 36.46
C GLY A 783 26.51 -4.15 37.03
N VAL A 784 27.05 -2.93 37.10
CA VAL A 784 26.31 -1.72 37.53
C VAL A 784 26.27 -0.69 36.40
N HIS A 785 25.26 0.19 36.41
CA HIS A 785 25.06 1.19 35.34
C HIS A 785 26.29 2.08 35.09
N SER A 786 27.07 2.37 36.13
CA SER A 786 28.32 3.16 36.03
C SER A 786 29.41 2.48 35.18
N ASP A 787 29.37 1.16 35.01
CA ASP A 787 30.33 0.41 34.18
C ASP A 787 30.18 0.74 32.68
N TYR A 788 29.03 1.31 32.29
CA TYR A 788 28.71 1.68 30.93
C TYR A 788 28.96 3.17 30.64
N ILE A 789 29.44 3.94 31.61
CA ILE A 789 29.78 5.35 31.43
C ILE A 789 31.13 5.47 30.70
N VAL A 790 31.15 6.28 29.65
CA VAL A 790 32.35 6.56 28.86
C VAL A 790 32.69 8.05 28.89
N PRO A 791 33.97 8.43 28.78
CA PRO A 791 34.38 9.84 28.92
C PRO A 791 34.01 10.69 27.70
N GLU A 792 33.87 10.08 26.53
CA GLU A 792 33.64 10.77 25.25
C GLU A 792 32.65 10.00 24.37
N LEU A 793 32.10 10.69 23.37
CA LEU A 793 31.09 10.14 22.47
C LEU A 793 31.66 9.16 21.42
N PHE A 794 32.97 9.22 21.11
CA PHE A 794 33.64 8.38 20.09
C PHE A 794 34.89 7.68 20.60
#